data_AF-E6W2M4-F1
#
_entry.id   AF-E6W2M4-F1
#
_cell.length_a   1.000
_cell.length_b   1.000
_cell.length_c   1.000
_cell.angle_alpha   90.00
_cell.angle_beta   90.00
_cell.angle_gamma   90.00
#
_symmetry.space_group_name_H-M   'P 1'
#
loop_
_entity.id
_entity.type
_entity.pdbx_description
1 polymer ?
#
loop_
_entity_poly.entity_id
_entity_poly.type
_entity_poly.pdbx_seq_one_letter_code
_entity_poly.pdbx_strand_id
1 'polypeptide(L)'
;MSATPKIVPANKVGFDQNVLKANMDALKLRYPELYEQVKRTRITDRYGVSLYKNRWPNLHVRKGKEYSPLYGSGHPEEFAIKSFQEQFKPHSKNLVFLGIGLSYHANGFFQSEEKAETFSTIFVEKDIELFKISLGISNIAFLFRNQNAHFFVGLRQDESYSKLWRYFMEKQWIVLHARSTCVILNDALYEHEKDYYSAVAKNLIHALYQSFIFFGNDPYDSLLGIEHMFLNLKSIIQLPGVNLFFNKFKNMPAVVASTGPSLKKQLPLLKEIQGKVLILAPEASLRALTDAGIRPNFVTSLERVPGVEKLVSPFDFGDDMHYVPVPVVVPEVFDACNGSMFIGYRGFHHFRWLGVDRGILWIKGSAGNMCYNLATAFGCNPIIVIGQDHAYGEDYRTHAEGTIHIAEQKVDKANLVKLPGYYGGEVDSTWVWQMFRNHYITDVAEGNTKGIITINATEGGASIDGAVHIPFADAISTYVAKRQPERINDKILRLRDKFSVDVDREKQRIHAKLTRAIGLAEKNIHELLEGLDYTRKVIEKYADYVYERVQVEDLDAAEIRKDYYDLEQLRIKARYTKNEDYVALVLHVLQPYLINYESQYSNMPAAYDNPAEGQLTAVLTCEDYFLNAIHLANIARRTLQETKDAMERPTAVVLPPESAEKPDASLLWRQHFDNELCLWRFSAHAEVRALTPAYRIGGSLYEEGAGTFDGYTGILLRNRNIFAQELHLLLTNHPEHDKPCKLAGLGREWQIEVVRLRPASDDILIRSHKDNAVLLWILEAGKLSRIVQLGEVAPELELLGTGDVDGDGVEEILWRCTRSHELSAWKIAPGYLESARLAEESLGGGDVMGYVLDRAEGVFSEMVLAELPARSQVIAIADVRGTGRDELVVRDSETGEVQLIAVGSDARVSTGVLGDDLRVEGSGAFLGNGRKQLLVGQCYGGDVFLWDWQAEGFVSQPLGTRPGFWMPQSSVAAE
;
A
#
# COMPACT_ATOMS: atom_id res chain seq x y z
N MET A 1 47.36 -41.21 18.22
CA MET A 1 48.39 -40.66 17.29
C MET A 1 47.65 -40.01 16.11
N SER A 2 47.11 -38.78 16.18
CA SER A 2 47.76 -37.46 16.29
C SER A 2 48.80 -37.16 15.20
N ALA A 3 48.49 -37.47 13.93
CA ALA A 3 49.15 -36.78 12.83
C ALA A 3 48.39 -35.47 12.58
N THR A 4 48.96 -34.35 13.02
CA THR A 4 48.47 -33.01 12.67
C THR A 4 48.45 -32.91 11.13
N PRO A 5 47.30 -32.61 10.50
CA PRO A 5 47.21 -32.63 9.04
C PRO A 5 48.18 -31.61 8.45
N LYS A 6 48.99 -32.04 7.49
CA LYS A 6 50.01 -31.18 6.86
C LYS A 6 49.32 -30.04 6.11
N ILE A 7 49.62 -28.80 6.51
CA ILE A 7 49.14 -27.60 5.82
C ILE A 7 50.01 -27.38 4.58
N VAL A 8 49.38 -27.28 3.42
CA VAL A 8 50.02 -26.97 2.14
C VAL A 8 49.56 -25.59 1.68
N PRO A 9 50.46 -24.67 1.32
CA PRO A 9 50.08 -23.39 0.73
C PRO A 9 49.16 -23.60 -0.49
N ALA A 10 48.07 -22.84 -0.60
CA ALA A 10 47.01 -23.06 -1.60
C ALA A 10 47.55 -23.02 -3.03
N ASN A 11 48.56 -22.20 -3.31
CA ASN A 11 49.25 -22.13 -4.60
C ASN A 11 50.06 -23.39 -4.97
N LYS A 12 50.25 -24.33 -4.04
CA LYS A 12 50.92 -25.61 -4.22
C LYS A 12 49.97 -26.81 -4.09
N VAL A 13 48.68 -26.56 -3.89
CA VAL A 13 47.66 -27.62 -3.79
C VAL A 13 47.30 -28.11 -5.19
N GLY A 14 47.41 -29.43 -5.41
CA GLY A 14 46.89 -30.08 -6.60
C GLY A 14 45.37 -30.24 -6.52
N PHE A 15 44.62 -29.21 -6.87
CA PHE A 15 43.15 -29.26 -6.90
C PHE A 15 42.66 -30.32 -7.90
N ASP A 16 41.50 -30.94 -7.58
CA ASP A 16 40.84 -31.87 -8.49
C ASP A 16 40.42 -31.12 -9.76
N GLN A 17 41.07 -31.48 -10.87
CA GLN A 17 40.85 -30.83 -12.16
C GLN A 17 39.46 -31.09 -12.72
N ASN A 18 38.82 -32.21 -12.38
CA ASN A 18 37.46 -32.50 -12.81
C ASN A 18 36.45 -31.60 -12.07
N VAL A 19 36.61 -31.45 -10.75
CA VAL A 19 35.77 -30.57 -9.92
C VAL A 19 35.93 -29.12 -10.36
N LEU A 20 37.18 -28.65 -10.48
CA LEU A 20 37.47 -27.28 -10.91
C LEU A 20 36.90 -27.00 -12.31
N LYS A 21 37.07 -27.93 -13.25
CA LYS A 21 36.53 -27.79 -14.61
C LYS A 21 35.00 -27.72 -14.60
N ALA A 22 34.33 -28.62 -13.89
CA ALA A 22 32.86 -28.64 -13.83
C ALA A 22 32.29 -27.33 -13.25
N ASN A 23 32.90 -26.82 -12.18
CA ASN A 23 32.54 -25.54 -11.58
C ASN A 23 32.78 -24.36 -12.53
N MET A 24 33.96 -24.29 -13.16
CA MET A 24 34.33 -23.20 -14.06
C MET A 24 33.48 -23.18 -15.34
N ASP A 25 33.12 -24.35 -15.88
CA ASP A 25 32.24 -24.47 -17.05
C ASP A 25 30.82 -23.97 -16.72
N ALA A 26 30.28 -24.34 -15.56
CA ALA A 26 28.98 -23.86 -15.10
C ALA A 26 28.98 -22.34 -14.78
N LEU A 27 30.07 -21.85 -14.16
CA LEU A 27 30.26 -20.42 -13.88
C LEU A 27 30.32 -19.61 -15.18
N LYS A 28 31.06 -20.07 -16.19
CA LYS A 28 31.21 -19.39 -17.49
C LYS A 28 29.87 -19.18 -18.19
N LEU A 29 28.98 -20.17 -18.11
CA LEU A 29 27.69 -20.13 -18.79
C LEU A 29 26.78 -19.01 -18.24
N ARG A 30 26.81 -18.78 -16.93
CA ARG A 30 25.90 -17.83 -16.27
C ARG A 30 26.55 -16.49 -15.89
N TYR A 31 27.83 -16.50 -15.54
CA TYR A 31 28.59 -15.33 -15.08
C TYR A 31 29.91 -15.21 -15.85
N PRO A 32 29.88 -14.88 -17.16
CA PRO A 32 31.08 -14.84 -18.00
C PRO A 32 32.13 -13.83 -17.52
N GLU A 33 31.71 -12.69 -16.98
CA GLU A 33 32.61 -11.68 -16.43
C GLU A 33 33.32 -12.17 -15.16
N LEU A 34 32.57 -12.76 -14.21
CA LEU A 34 33.13 -13.35 -12.99
C LEU A 34 34.05 -14.53 -13.34
N TYR A 35 33.69 -15.36 -14.32
CA TYR A 35 34.56 -16.42 -14.83
C TYR A 35 35.92 -15.89 -15.26
N GLU A 36 35.96 -14.81 -16.04
CA GLU A 36 37.22 -14.19 -16.47
C GLU A 36 38.03 -13.62 -15.30
N GLN A 37 37.36 -13.00 -14.32
CA GLN A 37 38.00 -12.50 -13.09
C GLN A 37 38.64 -13.66 -12.29
N VAL A 38 37.88 -14.73 -12.05
CA VAL A 38 38.34 -15.93 -11.33
C VAL A 38 39.49 -16.60 -12.08
N LYS A 39 39.38 -16.75 -13.39
CA LYS A 39 40.43 -17.34 -14.24
C LYS A 39 41.75 -16.58 -14.10
N ARG A 40 41.72 -15.25 -14.14
CA ARG A 40 42.90 -14.36 -14.04
C ARG A 40 43.48 -14.26 -12.62
N THR A 41 42.66 -14.46 -11.60
CA THR A 41 43.09 -14.38 -10.19
C THR A 41 44.13 -15.46 -9.90
N ARG A 42 45.29 -15.05 -9.39
CA ARG A 42 46.36 -15.97 -8.99
C ARG A 42 46.11 -16.46 -7.56
N ILE A 43 46.25 -17.76 -7.34
CA ILE A 43 46.28 -18.32 -5.98
C ILE A 43 47.67 -18.06 -5.42
N THR A 44 47.72 -17.48 -4.22
CA THR A 44 48.93 -17.10 -3.50
C THR A 44 49.15 -18.03 -2.30
N ASP A 45 50.10 -17.70 -1.44
CA ASP A 45 50.32 -18.37 -0.16
C ASP A 45 49.58 -17.67 1.01
N ARG A 46 48.68 -16.72 0.71
CA ARG A 46 47.75 -16.11 1.71
C ARG A 46 46.89 -17.17 2.39
N TYR A 47 46.53 -18.22 1.66
CA TYR A 47 45.75 -19.35 2.16
C TYR A 47 46.58 -20.64 2.17
N GLY A 48 46.27 -21.51 3.14
CA GLY A 48 46.76 -22.88 3.21
C GLY A 48 45.58 -23.85 3.24
N VAL A 49 45.78 -25.08 2.78
CA VAL A 49 44.79 -26.14 2.82
C VAL A 49 45.38 -27.33 3.57
N SER A 50 44.64 -27.85 4.53
CA SER A 50 44.98 -29.11 5.22
C SER A 50 43.97 -30.18 4.85
N LEU A 51 44.44 -31.36 4.44
CA LEU A 51 43.59 -32.49 4.08
C LEU A 51 43.43 -33.41 5.30
N TYR A 52 42.25 -33.43 5.92
CA TYR A 52 41.93 -34.38 6.98
C TYR A 52 41.55 -35.72 6.36
N LYS A 53 42.38 -36.77 6.58
CA LYS A 53 42.14 -38.19 6.22
C LYS A 53 41.24 -38.41 4.98
N ASN A 54 41.53 -37.71 3.89
CA ASN A 54 40.87 -37.78 2.58
C ASN A 54 39.37 -37.39 2.47
N ARG A 55 38.74 -36.72 3.45
CA ARG A 55 37.31 -36.34 3.28
C ARG A 55 36.96 -34.87 3.52
N TRP A 56 37.64 -34.16 4.42
CA TRP A 56 37.19 -32.82 4.85
C TRP A 56 38.33 -31.80 4.90
N PRO A 57 38.62 -31.13 3.77
CA PRO A 57 39.62 -30.07 3.72
C PRO A 57 39.31 -28.94 4.72
N ASN A 58 40.31 -28.43 5.39
CA ASN A 58 40.18 -27.19 6.16
C ASN A 58 41.02 -26.10 5.49
N LEU A 59 40.47 -24.90 5.43
CA LEU A 59 41.18 -23.73 4.92
C LEU A 59 41.89 -23.05 6.09
N HIS A 60 43.08 -22.54 5.84
CA HIS A 60 43.85 -21.79 6.81
C HIS A 60 44.21 -20.42 6.24
N VAL A 61 44.09 -19.38 7.06
CA VAL A 61 44.50 -18.01 6.72
C VAL A 61 45.89 -17.77 7.26
N ARG A 62 46.78 -17.19 6.46
CA ARG A 62 48.14 -16.88 6.89
C ARG A 62 48.16 -15.63 7.78
N LYS A 63 48.69 -15.78 9.00
CA LYS A 63 48.97 -14.68 9.93
C LYS A 63 50.49 -14.62 10.17
N GLY A 64 51.18 -13.74 9.44
CA GLY A 64 52.64 -13.66 9.47
C GLY A 64 53.31 -14.90 8.88
N LYS A 65 54.05 -15.66 9.71
CA LYS A 65 54.72 -16.90 9.28
C LYS A 65 53.88 -18.17 9.52
N GLU A 66 52.76 -18.05 10.22
CA GLU A 66 51.93 -19.18 10.63
C GLU A 66 50.57 -19.19 9.90
N TYR A 67 49.92 -20.34 9.91
CA TYR A 67 48.59 -20.56 9.36
C TYR A 67 47.61 -20.83 10.50
N SER A 68 46.52 -20.08 10.55
CA SER A 68 45.41 -20.31 11.49
C SER A 68 44.23 -20.96 10.76
N PRO A 69 43.61 -22.03 11.30
CA PRO A 69 42.46 -22.66 10.66
C PRO A 69 41.27 -21.71 10.64
N LEU A 70 40.57 -21.65 9.51
CA LEU A 70 39.36 -20.87 9.32
C LEU A 70 38.20 -21.48 10.11
N TYR A 71 37.95 -22.78 9.96
CA TYR A 71 36.84 -23.48 10.63
C TYR A 71 37.21 -24.11 11.98
N GLY A 72 38.22 -23.57 12.66
CA GLY A 72 38.77 -24.14 13.90
C GLY A 72 39.52 -25.47 13.69
N SER A 73 39.96 -26.08 14.80
CA SER A 73 40.75 -27.32 14.79
C SER A 73 39.92 -28.61 14.76
N GLY A 74 38.59 -28.49 14.82
CA GLY A 74 37.64 -29.61 14.76
C GLY A 74 37.30 -30.03 13.32
N HIS A 75 36.16 -30.70 13.16
CA HIS A 75 35.66 -31.11 11.85
C HIS A 75 35.04 -29.91 11.11
N PRO A 76 35.63 -29.45 9.98
CA PRO A 76 35.29 -28.15 9.39
C PRO A 76 33.87 -28.11 8.78
N GLU A 77 33.42 -29.21 8.20
CA GLU A 77 32.06 -29.30 7.64
C GLU A 77 30.99 -29.32 8.74
N GLU A 78 31.08 -30.23 9.71
CA GLU A 78 30.19 -30.27 10.89
C GLU A 78 30.10 -28.90 11.60
N PHE A 79 31.23 -28.21 11.79
CA PHE A 79 31.25 -26.87 12.36
C PHE A 79 30.41 -25.88 11.53
N ALA A 80 30.63 -25.85 10.20
CA ALA A 80 29.93 -24.93 9.31
C ALA A 80 28.43 -25.26 9.18
N ILE A 81 28.07 -26.54 9.15
CA ILE A 81 26.66 -26.98 9.11
C ILE A 81 25.96 -26.65 10.42
N LYS A 82 26.60 -26.89 11.57
CA LYS A 82 26.03 -26.56 12.88
C LYS A 82 25.80 -25.06 13.04
N SER A 83 26.81 -24.25 12.70
CA SER A 83 26.71 -22.78 12.69
C SER A 83 25.56 -22.29 11.81
N PHE A 84 25.39 -22.90 10.63
CA PHE A 84 24.23 -22.62 9.76
C PHE A 84 22.90 -22.98 10.44
N GLN A 85 22.78 -24.18 11.02
CA GLN A 85 21.54 -24.64 11.67
C GLN A 85 21.14 -23.76 12.86
N GLU A 86 22.10 -23.18 13.59
CA GLU A 86 21.84 -22.26 14.69
C GLU A 86 21.31 -20.88 14.22
N GLN A 87 21.62 -20.48 12.99
CA GLN A 87 21.20 -19.19 12.41
C GLN A 87 19.98 -19.32 11.47
N PHE A 88 19.78 -20.50 10.89
CA PHE A 88 18.76 -20.75 9.89
C PHE A 88 17.37 -20.67 10.50
N LYS A 89 16.51 -19.89 9.83
CA LYS A 89 15.09 -19.81 10.14
C LYS A 89 14.32 -20.67 9.13
N PRO A 90 13.68 -21.78 9.56
CA PRO A 90 12.82 -22.57 8.69
C PRO A 90 11.77 -21.72 7.96
N HIS A 91 11.31 -22.17 6.79
CA HIS A 91 10.34 -21.47 5.95
C HIS A 91 10.77 -20.10 5.37
N SER A 92 12.04 -19.70 5.54
CA SER A 92 12.56 -18.47 4.94
C SER A 92 12.55 -18.55 3.41
N LYS A 93 11.90 -17.58 2.76
CA LYS A 93 11.83 -17.52 1.29
C LYS A 93 13.10 -16.96 0.66
N ASN A 94 13.77 -16.02 1.32
CA ASN A 94 15.05 -15.49 0.86
C ASN A 94 16.15 -15.89 1.84
N LEU A 95 17.23 -16.49 1.34
CA LEU A 95 18.39 -16.87 2.15
C LEU A 95 19.64 -16.14 1.66
N VAL A 96 20.33 -15.45 2.55
CA VAL A 96 21.53 -14.67 2.22
C VAL A 96 22.74 -15.23 2.98
N PHE A 97 23.71 -15.77 2.27
CA PHE A 97 24.98 -16.22 2.82
C PHE A 97 26.04 -15.12 2.69
N LEU A 98 26.50 -14.61 3.84
CA LEU A 98 27.62 -13.69 3.92
C LEU A 98 28.91 -14.49 4.20
N GLY A 99 29.65 -14.74 3.12
CA GLY A 99 30.89 -15.52 3.09
C GLY A 99 30.65 -16.97 2.66
N ILE A 100 31.13 -17.36 1.48
CA ILE A 100 30.93 -18.73 0.97
C ILE A 100 31.95 -19.72 1.56
N GLY A 101 33.18 -19.26 1.81
CA GLY A 101 34.28 -20.11 2.30
C GLY A 101 34.47 -21.34 1.40
N LEU A 102 34.50 -22.53 1.99
CA LEU A 102 34.54 -23.84 1.30
C LEU A 102 33.15 -24.41 0.95
N SER A 103 32.10 -23.59 1.04
CA SER A 103 30.70 -23.92 0.70
C SER A 103 30.01 -25.00 1.54
N TYR A 104 30.56 -25.38 2.71
CA TYR A 104 29.99 -26.44 3.55
C TYR A 104 28.55 -26.15 4.01
N HIS A 105 28.28 -24.95 4.53
CA HIS A 105 26.93 -24.54 4.94
C HIS A 105 25.95 -24.51 3.75
N ALA A 106 26.41 -24.07 2.58
CA ALA A 106 25.59 -24.05 1.37
C ALA A 106 25.24 -25.49 0.94
N ASN A 107 26.20 -26.40 0.94
CA ASN A 107 25.96 -27.81 0.63
C ASN A 107 25.00 -28.46 1.63
N GLY A 108 25.15 -28.19 2.93
CA GLY A 108 24.23 -28.65 3.96
C GLY A 108 22.79 -28.20 3.69
N PHE A 109 22.59 -26.92 3.39
CA PHE A 109 21.27 -26.38 3.02
C PHE A 109 20.70 -27.05 1.76
N PHE A 110 21.46 -27.19 0.68
CA PHE A 110 20.95 -27.80 -0.57
C PHE A 110 20.76 -29.33 -0.48
N GLN A 111 21.21 -29.97 0.59
CA GLN A 111 20.89 -31.36 0.92
C GLN A 111 19.64 -31.49 1.79
N SER A 112 19.22 -30.42 2.46
CA SER A 112 18.01 -30.37 3.30
C SER A 112 16.71 -30.38 2.46
N GLU A 113 15.58 -30.66 3.10
CA GLU A 113 14.24 -30.64 2.49
C GLU A 113 13.71 -29.20 2.33
N GLU A 114 14.18 -28.31 3.19
CA GLU A 114 13.81 -26.90 3.38
C GLU A 114 14.17 -26.04 2.16
N LYS A 115 15.11 -26.51 1.35
CA LYS A 115 15.43 -25.88 0.05
C LYS A 115 14.23 -25.80 -0.88
N ALA A 116 13.26 -26.70 -0.75
CA ALA A 116 12.07 -26.74 -1.61
C ALA A 116 11.15 -25.53 -1.37
N GLU A 117 11.23 -24.94 -0.18
CA GLU A 117 10.38 -23.83 0.24
C GLU A 117 11.06 -22.47 0.07
N THR A 118 12.39 -22.45 -0.13
CA THR A 118 13.18 -21.24 -0.36
C THR A 118 13.06 -20.77 -1.80
N PHE A 119 12.61 -19.53 -1.97
CA PHE A 119 12.46 -18.89 -3.27
C PHE A 119 13.79 -18.43 -3.88
N SER A 120 14.68 -17.82 -3.09
CA SER A 120 15.94 -17.24 -3.57
C SER A 120 17.10 -17.44 -2.58
N THR A 121 18.30 -17.62 -3.11
CA THR A 121 19.55 -17.71 -2.34
C THR A 121 20.59 -16.73 -2.87
N ILE A 122 21.16 -15.90 -2.03
CA ILE A 122 22.16 -14.88 -2.38
C ILE A 122 23.47 -15.18 -1.66
N PHE A 123 24.56 -15.30 -2.39
CA PHE A 123 25.90 -15.54 -1.87
C PHE A 123 26.76 -14.29 -2.05
N VAL A 124 27.32 -13.78 -0.96
CA VAL A 124 28.28 -12.67 -0.99
C VAL A 124 29.64 -13.16 -0.52
N GLU A 125 30.66 -13.07 -1.36
CA GLU A 125 32.03 -13.46 -1.02
C GLU A 125 32.99 -12.28 -1.27
N LYS A 126 33.79 -11.94 -0.26
CA LYS A 126 34.73 -10.81 -0.31
C LYS A 126 35.91 -11.10 -1.23
N ASP A 127 36.52 -12.28 -1.10
CA ASP A 127 37.82 -12.58 -1.73
C ASP A 127 37.67 -13.53 -2.94
N ILE A 128 38.01 -13.03 -4.13
CA ILE A 128 37.98 -13.80 -5.38
C ILE A 128 38.99 -14.96 -5.35
N GLU A 129 40.13 -14.80 -4.65
CA GLU A 129 41.12 -15.87 -4.48
C GLU A 129 40.54 -17.01 -3.63
N LEU A 130 39.87 -16.67 -2.52
CA LEU A 130 39.17 -17.64 -1.68
C LEU A 130 38.08 -18.38 -2.47
N PHE A 131 37.26 -17.65 -3.21
CA PHE A 131 36.24 -18.23 -4.07
C PHE A 131 36.86 -19.22 -5.08
N LYS A 132 37.97 -18.85 -5.73
CA LYS A 132 38.69 -19.75 -6.65
C LYS A 132 39.20 -21.02 -5.97
N ILE A 133 39.74 -20.91 -4.75
CA ILE A 133 40.16 -22.07 -3.96
C ILE A 133 38.96 -22.98 -3.67
N SER A 134 37.82 -22.42 -3.29
CA SER A 134 36.58 -23.17 -3.08
C SER A 134 36.15 -23.96 -4.32
N LEU A 135 36.27 -23.38 -5.53
CA LEU A 135 35.92 -24.08 -6.78
C LEU A 135 36.83 -25.27 -7.07
N GLY A 136 38.04 -25.31 -6.52
CA GLY A 136 38.97 -26.45 -6.65
C GLY A 136 38.78 -27.53 -5.59
N ILE A 137 38.00 -27.25 -4.54
CA ILE A 137 37.80 -28.13 -3.38
C ILE A 137 36.38 -28.72 -3.38
N SER A 138 35.36 -27.87 -3.55
CA SER A 138 33.95 -28.23 -3.41
C SER A 138 33.25 -28.18 -4.76
N ASN A 139 32.53 -29.25 -5.11
CA ASN A 139 31.72 -29.28 -6.32
C ASN A 139 30.40 -28.52 -6.09
N ILE A 140 30.33 -27.29 -6.58
CA ILE A 140 29.17 -26.39 -6.47
C ILE A 140 28.57 -26.02 -7.82
N ALA A 141 28.88 -26.79 -8.87
CA ALA A 141 28.42 -26.52 -10.23
C ALA A 141 26.88 -26.46 -10.33
N PHE A 142 26.18 -27.19 -9.46
CA PHE A 142 24.73 -27.17 -9.36
C PHE A 142 24.17 -25.81 -8.90
N LEU A 143 24.89 -25.06 -8.07
CA LEU A 143 24.47 -23.72 -7.64
C LEU A 143 24.45 -22.74 -8.81
N PHE A 144 25.46 -22.78 -9.68
CA PHE A 144 25.49 -21.92 -10.86
C PHE A 144 24.39 -22.25 -11.87
N ARG A 145 23.94 -23.51 -11.91
CA ARG A 145 22.82 -23.96 -12.76
C ARG A 145 21.44 -23.59 -12.17
N ASN A 146 21.34 -23.41 -10.86
CA ASN A 146 20.10 -23.02 -10.19
C ASN A 146 19.80 -21.52 -10.39
N GLN A 147 18.78 -21.18 -11.18
CA GLN A 147 18.42 -19.78 -11.48
C GLN A 147 18.08 -18.91 -10.26
N ASN A 148 17.75 -19.54 -9.13
CA ASN A 148 17.42 -18.88 -7.87
C ASN A 148 18.63 -18.71 -6.93
N ALA A 149 19.81 -19.23 -7.29
CA ALA A 149 21.05 -18.98 -6.57
C ALA A 149 21.84 -17.85 -7.25
N HIS A 150 22.24 -16.83 -6.50
CA HIS A 150 22.81 -15.58 -7.01
C HIS A 150 24.13 -15.24 -6.32
N PHE A 151 25.11 -14.71 -7.04
CA PHE A 151 26.48 -14.55 -6.54
C PHE A 151 26.99 -13.11 -6.68
N PHE A 152 27.54 -12.58 -5.60
CA PHE A 152 28.28 -11.32 -5.50
C PHE A 152 29.68 -11.61 -4.96
N VAL A 153 30.65 -11.85 -5.85
CA VAL A 153 32.03 -12.19 -5.48
C VAL A 153 32.94 -10.98 -5.76
N GLY A 154 33.81 -10.63 -4.80
CA GLY A 154 34.66 -9.46 -4.91
C GLY A 154 33.93 -8.14 -4.71
N LEU A 155 32.75 -8.16 -4.05
CA LEU A 155 31.92 -6.97 -3.86
C LEU A 155 32.61 -5.99 -2.91
N ARG A 156 32.95 -4.77 -3.37
CA ARG A 156 33.58 -3.80 -2.45
C ARG A 156 32.55 -3.21 -1.49
N GLN A 157 33.00 -2.83 -0.30
CA GLN A 157 32.14 -2.25 0.72
C GLN A 157 31.45 -0.95 0.23
N ASP A 158 32.19 -0.08 -0.44
CA ASP A 158 31.73 1.23 -0.92
C ASP A 158 30.74 1.16 -2.08
N GLU A 159 30.72 0.07 -2.85
CA GLU A 159 29.75 -0.15 -3.94
C GLU A 159 28.61 -1.11 -3.57
N SER A 160 28.68 -1.74 -2.40
CA SER A 160 27.78 -2.84 -2.03
C SER A 160 26.31 -2.45 -2.06
N TYR A 161 25.95 -1.31 -1.48
CA TYR A 161 24.58 -0.79 -1.52
C TYR A 161 24.09 -0.57 -2.96
N SER A 162 24.85 0.11 -3.81
CA SER A 162 24.39 0.47 -5.16
C SER A 162 24.25 -0.75 -6.08
N LYS A 163 25.11 -1.76 -5.93
CA LYS A 163 25.01 -3.03 -6.66
C LYS A 163 23.83 -3.89 -6.17
N LEU A 164 23.64 -4.00 -4.85
CA LEU A 164 22.53 -4.77 -4.27
C LEU A 164 21.18 -4.13 -4.57
N TRP A 165 21.05 -2.81 -4.44
CA TRP A 165 19.81 -2.10 -4.75
C TRP A 165 19.43 -2.26 -6.22
N ARG A 166 20.38 -2.10 -7.15
CA ARG A 166 20.14 -2.35 -8.59
C ARG A 166 19.64 -3.77 -8.82
N TYR A 167 20.27 -4.74 -8.16
CA TYR A 167 19.88 -6.14 -8.28
C TYR A 167 18.45 -6.39 -7.77
N PHE A 168 18.04 -5.81 -6.63
CA PHE A 168 16.67 -5.95 -6.12
C PHE A 168 15.64 -5.23 -7.01
N MET A 169 16.00 -4.09 -7.63
CA MET A 169 15.16 -3.43 -8.63
C MET A 169 14.93 -4.30 -9.88
N GLU A 170 15.94 -5.06 -10.31
CA GLU A 170 15.83 -6.02 -11.41
C GLU A 170 15.11 -7.32 -11.01
N LYS A 171 15.24 -7.74 -9.74
CA LYS A 171 14.69 -8.97 -9.18
C LYS A 171 13.58 -8.68 -8.18
N GLN A 172 12.55 -7.98 -8.65
CA GLN A 172 11.39 -7.56 -7.85
C GLN A 172 10.73 -8.70 -7.06
N TRP A 173 10.79 -9.94 -7.58
CA TRP A 173 10.26 -11.12 -6.90
C TRP A 173 10.95 -11.43 -5.57
N ILE A 174 12.23 -11.09 -5.41
CA ILE A 174 12.93 -11.22 -4.13
C ILE A 174 12.36 -10.22 -3.11
N VAL A 175 11.96 -9.04 -3.58
CA VAL A 175 11.38 -7.97 -2.76
C VAL A 175 9.99 -8.34 -2.22
N LEU A 176 9.21 -9.15 -2.96
CA LEU A 176 7.93 -9.70 -2.49
C LEU A 176 8.07 -10.51 -1.20
N HIS A 177 9.25 -11.06 -0.94
CA HIS A 177 9.54 -11.88 0.22
C HIS A 177 10.50 -11.20 1.20
N ALA A 178 10.59 -9.87 1.16
CA ALA A 178 11.58 -9.11 1.92
C ALA A 178 11.57 -9.41 3.43
N ARG A 179 10.38 -9.52 4.05
CA ARG A 179 10.26 -9.87 5.49
C ARG A 179 10.67 -11.32 5.80
N SER A 180 10.51 -12.24 4.84
CA SER A 180 10.94 -13.65 4.94
C SER A 180 12.40 -13.83 4.48
N THR A 181 13.28 -12.88 4.85
CA THR A 181 14.70 -12.92 4.54
C THR A 181 15.52 -13.33 5.75
N CYS A 182 16.24 -14.44 5.62
CA CYS A 182 17.19 -14.93 6.61
C CYS A 182 18.63 -14.66 6.14
N VAL A 183 19.42 -14.00 6.99
CA VAL A 183 20.84 -13.72 6.72
C VAL A 183 21.68 -14.67 7.56
N ILE A 184 22.49 -15.48 6.90
CA ILE A 184 23.43 -16.42 7.49
C ILE A 184 24.84 -15.85 7.38
N LEU A 185 25.50 -15.69 8.51
CA LEU A 185 26.91 -15.36 8.59
C LEU A 185 27.72 -16.65 8.55
N ASN A 186 28.75 -16.69 7.72
CA ASN A 186 29.79 -17.69 7.88
C ASN A 186 30.68 -17.27 9.05
N ASP A 187 30.43 -17.80 10.24
CA ASP A 187 31.10 -17.41 11.49
C ASP A 187 32.62 -17.39 11.35
N ALA A 188 33.16 -18.39 10.66
CA ALA A 188 34.58 -18.50 10.42
C ALA A 188 35.14 -17.32 9.60
N LEU A 189 34.43 -16.85 8.56
CA LEU A 189 34.85 -15.67 7.79
C LEU A 189 34.51 -14.36 8.50
N TYR A 190 33.39 -14.32 9.21
CA TYR A 190 32.94 -13.14 9.94
C TYR A 190 33.92 -12.77 11.07
N GLU A 191 34.47 -13.73 11.80
CA GLU A 191 35.50 -13.48 12.82
C GLU A 191 36.76 -12.83 12.25
N HIS A 192 37.13 -13.17 11.01
CA HIS A 192 38.31 -12.64 10.35
C HIS A 192 38.08 -11.28 9.69
N GLU A 193 36.84 -10.98 9.27
CA GLU A 193 36.51 -9.84 8.41
C GLU A 193 35.22 -9.14 8.85
N LYS A 194 35.06 -8.97 10.17
CA LYS A 194 33.84 -8.48 10.81
C LYS A 194 33.34 -7.15 10.24
N ASP A 195 34.24 -6.19 10.07
CA ASP A 195 33.86 -4.84 9.61
C ASP A 195 33.26 -4.86 8.21
N TYR A 196 33.84 -5.66 7.31
CA TYR A 196 33.34 -5.81 5.95
C TYR A 196 31.95 -6.46 5.92
N TYR A 197 31.79 -7.64 6.52
CA TYR A 197 30.51 -8.37 6.46
C TYR A 197 29.41 -7.64 7.23
N SER A 198 29.73 -6.95 8.33
CA SER A 198 28.77 -6.08 9.04
C SER A 198 28.29 -4.93 8.17
N ALA A 199 29.21 -4.27 7.44
CA ALA A 199 28.86 -3.18 6.54
C ALA A 199 28.01 -3.66 5.35
N VAL A 200 28.36 -4.81 4.76
CA VAL A 200 27.58 -5.38 3.66
C VAL A 200 26.20 -5.86 4.11
N ALA A 201 26.08 -6.47 5.30
CA ALA A 201 24.78 -6.85 5.88
C ALA A 201 23.86 -5.64 6.03
N LYS A 202 24.37 -4.53 6.60
CA LYS A 202 23.63 -3.26 6.72
C LYS A 202 23.20 -2.74 5.35
N ASN A 203 24.12 -2.68 4.39
CA ASN A 203 23.83 -2.21 3.04
C ASN A 203 22.82 -3.09 2.30
N LEU A 204 22.84 -4.40 2.53
CA LEU A 204 21.86 -5.35 1.99
C LEU A 204 20.47 -5.09 2.55
N ILE A 205 20.34 -4.97 3.88
CA ILE A 205 19.06 -4.69 4.54
C ILE A 205 18.51 -3.35 4.06
N HIS A 206 19.34 -2.30 4.01
CA HIS A 206 18.94 -0.99 3.51
C HIS A 206 18.51 -1.03 2.04
N ALA A 207 19.26 -1.74 1.18
CA ALA A 207 18.91 -1.88 -0.22
C ALA A 207 17.58 -2.64 -0.41
N LEU A 208 17.36 -3.71 0.35
CA LEU A 208 16.12 -4.49 0.29
C LEU A 208 14.93 -3.69 0.82
N TYR A 209 15.09 -3.02 1.97
CA TYR A 209 14.04 -2.19 2.57
C TYR A 209 13.65 -1.01 1.66
N GLN A 210 14.62 -0.31 1.09
CA GLN A 210 14.33 0.76 0.14
C GLN A 210 13.67 0.23 -1.14
N SER A 211 14.04 -0.99 -1.58
CA SER A 211 13.37 -1.63 -2.71
C SER A 211 11.93 -1.98 -2.38
N PHE A 212 11.67 -2.46 -1.17
CA PHE A 212 10.33 -2.76 -0.67
C PHE A 212 9.46 -1.51 -0.63
N ILE A 213 9.96 -0.40 -0.08
CA ILE A 213 9.23 0.88 -0.07
C ILE A 213 8.99 1.41 -1.48
N PHE A 214 9.98 1.28 -2.37
CA PHE A 214 9.86 1.80 -3.73
C PHE A 214 8.68 1.20 -4.50
N PHE A 215 8.40 -0.10 -4.32
CA PHE A 215 7.27 -0.77 -4.96
C PHE A 215 6.02 -0.85 -4.06
N GLY A 216 6.19 -0.72 -2.75
CA GLY A 216 5.20 -1.01 -1.71
C GLY A 216 4.70 0.21 -0.94
N ASN A 217 4.73 1.40 -1.54
CA ASN A 217 4.46 2.65 -0.82
C ASN A 217 2.97 2.82 -0.45
N ASP A 218 2.08 2.96 -1.43
CA ASP A 218 0.67 3.27 -1.21
C ASP A 218 -0.19 3.06 -2.49
N PRO A 219 -1.24 2.21 -2.44
CA PRO A 219 -2.22 2.09 -3.53
C PRO A 219 -2.93 3.39 -3.87
N TYR A 220 -3.22 4.23 -2.86
CA TYR A 220 -3.93 5.49 -3.06
C TYR A 220 -3.07 6.51 -3.82
N ASP A 221 -1.81 6.71 -3.44
CA ASP A 221 -0.86 7.54 -4.21
C ASP A 221 -0.74 7.07 -5.67
N SER A 222 -0.76 5.75 -5.88
CA SER A 222 -0.68 5.16 -7.23
C SER A 222 -1.93 5.46 -8.06
N LEU A 223 -3.12 5.32 -7.46
CA LEU A 223 -4.39 5.67 -8.11
C LEU A 223 -4.48 7.16 -8.40
N LEU A 224 -4.20 8.02 -7.41
CA LEU A 224 -4.23 9.47 -7.55
C LEU A 224 -3.28 9.94 -8.66
N GLY A 225 -2.09 9.32 -8.75
CA GLY A 225 -1.18 9.54 -9.86
C GLY A 225 -1.80 9.19 -11.21
N ILE A 226 -2.44 8.02 -11.34
CA ILE A 226 -3.12 7.62 -12.59
C ILE A 226 -4.27 8.57 -12.94
N GLU A 227 -5.08 8.95 -11.96
CA GLU A 227 -6.20 9.87 -12.13
C GLU A 227 -5.71 11.25 -12.62
N HIS A 228 -4.75 11.86 -11.94
CA HIS A 228 -4.15 13.12 -12.38
C HIS A 228 -3.54 13.01 -13.77
N MET A 229 -2.85 11.92 -14.09
CA MET A 229 -2.32 11.69 -15.45
C MET A 229 -3.44 11.72 -16.51
N PHE A 230 -4.61 11.14 -16.22
CA PHE A 230 -5.73 11.16 -17.15
C PHE A 230 -6.45 12.51 -17.21
N LEU A 231 -6.59 13.21 -16.09
CA LEU A 231 -7.08 14.60 -16.07
C LEU A 231 -6.16 15.52 -16.88
N ASN A 232 -4.85 15.28 -16.83
CA ASN A 232 -3.83 16.02 -17.57
C ASN A 232 -3.61 15.53 -19.00
N LEU A 233 -4.37 14.53 -19.48
CA LEU A 233 -4.11 13.87 -20.76
C LEU A 233 -4.06 14.83 -21.95
N LYS A 234 -4.93 15.84 -21.94
CA LYS A 234 -4.93 16.90 -22.96
C LYS A 234 -3.59 17.63 -23.00
N SER A 235 -3.10 18.11 -21.86
CA SER A 235 -1.82 18.82 -21.73
C SER A 235 -0.64 17.93 -22.10
N ILE A 236 -0.66 16.66 -21.68
CA ILE A 236 0.39 15.68 -22.01
C ILE A 236 0.49 15.47 -23.53
N ILE A 237 -0.64 15.34 -24.22
CA ILE A 237 -0.67 15.16 -25.68
C ILE A 237 -0.23 16.45 -26.38
N GLN A 238 -0.66 17.63 -25.92
CA GLN A 238 -0.44 18.89 -26.64
C GLN A 238 0.93 19.54 -26.41
N LEU A 239 1.53 19.35 -25.23
CA LEU A 239 2.78 20.01 -24.86
C LEU A 239 4.01 19.21 -25.34
N PRO A 240 5.12 19.90 -25.69
CA PRO A 240 6.38 19.25 -26.03
C PRO A 240 6.99 18.51 -24.83
N GLY A 241 7.89 17.57 -25.11
CA GLY A 241 8.64 16.85 -24.08
C GLY A 241 10.05 17.37 -23.88
N VAL A 242 10.66 16.97 -22.76
CA VAL A 242 12.08 17.23 -22.48
C VAL A 242 13.04 16.45 -23.39
N ASN A 243 12.55 15.43 -24.11
CA ASN A 243 13.31 14.71 -25.13
C ASN A 243 13.90 15.63 -26.22
N LEU A 244 13.27 16.78 -26.49
CA LEU A 244 13.78 17.78 -27.44
C LEU A 244 15.20 18.28 -27.09
N PHE A 245 15.55 18.25 -25.81
CA PHE A 245 16.81 18.77 -25.29
C PHE A 245 17.87 17.70 -25.05
N PHE A 246 17.55 16.42 -25.25
CA PHE A 246 18.49 15.34 -25.02
C PHE A 246 19.76 15.53 -25.85
N ASN A 247 20.90 15.53 -25.15
CA ASN A 247 22.24 15.80 -25.72
C ASN A 247 22.40 17.14 -26.45
N LYS A 248 21.48 18.10 -26.31
CA LYS A 248 21.57 19.41 -26.99
C LYS A 248 22.47 20.40 -26.27
N PHE A 249 22.84 20.13 -25.02
CA PHE A 249 23.65 20.99 -24.17
C PHE A 249 25.01 20.35 -23.81
N LYS A 250 25.54 19.52 -24.72
CA LYS A 250 26.87 18.91 -24.61
C LYS A 250 27.96 19.95 -24.32
N ASN A 251 28.82 19.62 -23.36
CA ASN A 251 29.94 20.45 -22.89
C ASN A 251 29.53 21.78 -22.26
N MET A 252 28.27 21.98 -21.88
CA MET A 252 27.85 23.13 -21.08
C MET A 252 27.77 22.72 -19.60
N PRO A 253 28.35 23.52 -18.68
CA PRO A 253 28.14 23.30 -17.26
C PRO A 253 26.67 23.55 -16.90
N ALA A 254 26.11 22.70 -16.04
CA ALA A 254 24.80 22.90 -15.45
C ALA A 254 24.93 23.14 -13.94
N VAL A 255 24.06 23.98 -13.40
CA VAL A 255 23.89 24.19 -11.96
C VAL A 255 22.50 23.69 -11.55
N VAL A 256 22.45 22.73 -10.64
CA VAL A 256 21.22 22.29 -9.96
C VAL A 256 21.12 23.05 -8.65
N ALA A 257 20.13 23.94 -8.54
CA ALA A 257 19.92 24.83 -7.40
C ALA A 257 18.70 24.40 -6.57
N SER A 258 18.96 23.60 -5.53
CA SER A 258 17.94 23.03 -4.64
C SER A 258 17.68 23.91 -3.41
N THR A 259 16.79 23.48 -2.51
CA THR A 259 16.19 24.33 -1.46
C THR A 259 16.89 24.33 -0.10
N GLY A 260 17.98 23.59 0.05
CA GLY A 260 18.66 23.34 1.32
C GLY A 260 19.31 24.60 1.93
N PRO A 261 19.54 24.61 3.26
CA PRO A 261 20.10 25.74 4.01
C PRO A 261 21.34 26.41 3.39
N SER A 262 22.19 25.66 2.70
CA SER A 262 23.41 26.17 2.07
C SER A 262 23.17 27.08 0.88
N LEU A 263 21.98 27.06 0.26
CA LEU A 263 21.69 27.80 -0.98
C LEU A 263 22.05 29.29 -0.86
N LYS A 264 21.67 29.93 0.26
CA LYS A 264 21.74 31.39 0.46
C LYS A 264 23.12 31.96 0.17
N LYS A 265 24.19 31.27 0.57
CA LYS A 265 25.57 31.74 0.36
C LYS A 265 26.07 31.58 -1.08
N GLN A 266 25.46 30.73 -1.88
CA GLN A 266 25.82 30.51 -3.29
C GLN A 266 25.10 31.47 -4.25
N LEU A 267 23.99 32.10 -3.83
CA LEU A 267 23.17 32.97 -4.68
C LEU A 267 23.96 34.12 -5.35
N PRO A 268 24.83 34.89 -4.64
CA PRO A 268 25.57 35.97 -5.29
C PRO A 268 26.44 35.48 -6.46
N LEU A 269 27.15 34.37 -6.28
CA LEU A 269 28.00 33.76 -7.31
C LEU A 269 27.18 33.16 -8.46
N LEU A 270 26.02 32.56 -8.16
CA LEU A 270 25.13 32.02 -9.19
C LEU A 270 24.62 33.12 -10.13
N LYS A 271 24.33 34.30 -9.58
CA LYS A 271 23.91 35.47 -10.35
C LYS A 271 24.99 35.93 -11.34
N GLU A 272 26.26 35.91 -10.94
CA GLU A 272 27.39 36.33 -11.80
C GLU A 272 27.62 35.42 -13.01
N ILE A 273 27.28 34.13 -12.88
CA ILE A 273 27.48 33.14 -13.95
C ILE A 273 26.21 32.87 -14.77
N GLN A 274 25.08 33.49 -14.42
CA GLN A 274 23.83 33.34 -15.16
C GLN A 274 24.04 33.65 -16.65
N GLY A 275 23.50 32.79 -17.52
CA GLY A 275 23.71 32.86 -18.97
C GLY A 275 25.00 32.19 -19.48
N LYS A 276 25.96 31.85 -18.61
CA LYS A 276 27.14 31.02 -18.97
C LYS A 276 26.95 29.54 -18.68
N VAL A 277 25.94 29.21 -17.87
CA VAL A 277 25.60 27.86 -17.41
C VAL A 277 24.10 27.63 -17.56
N LEU A 278 23.70 26.36 -17.64
CA LEU A 278 22.28 26.00 -17.58
C LEU A 278 21.85 25.87 -16.11
N ILE A 279 20.85 26.65 -15.70
CA ILE A 279 20.34 26.61 -14.32
C ILE A 279 19.03 25.82 -14.29
N LEU A 280 18.99 24.76 -13.46
CA LEU A 280 17.80 23.97 -13.19
C LEU A 280 17.46 24.05 -11.70
N ALA A 281 16.19 24.27 -11.37
CA ALA A 281 15.74 24.41 -9.99
C ALA A 281 14.38 23.75 -9.75
N PRO A 282 14.13 23.16 -8.59
CA PRO A 282 12.78 22.86 -8.13
C PRO A 282 11.94 24.12 -7.98
N GLU A 283 10.63 24.04 -8.19
CA GLU A 283 9.71 25.17 -7.97
C GLU A 283 9.76 25.74 -6.53
N ALA A 284 10.04 24.89 -5.54
CA ALA A 284 10.23 25.32 -4.15
C ALA A 284 11.45 26.25 -3.94
N SER A 285 12.44 26.23 -4.85
CA SER A 285 13.59 27.16 -4.83
C SER A 285 13.29 28.50 -5.52
N LEU A 286 12.18 28.60 -6.26
CA LEU A 286 11.94 29.69 -7.21
C LEU A 286 11.87 31.06 -6.54
N ARG A 287 11.26 31.14 -5.34
CA ARG A 287 11.20 32.37 -4.54
C ARG A 287 12.60 32.87 -4.18
N ALA A 288 13.41 32.04 -3.53
CA ALA A 288 14.76 32.40 -3.11
C ALA A 288 15.67 32.82 -4.29
N LEU A 289 15.53 32.16 -5.44
CA LEU A 289 16.28 32.51 -6.66
C LEU A 289 15.81 33.86 -7.24
N THR A 290 14.49 34.03 -7.38
CA THR A 290 13.92 35.25 -7.99
C THR A 290 14.17 36.47 -7.11
N ASP A 291 14.08 36.34 -5.80
CA ASP A 291 14.38 37.42 -4.83
C ASP A 291 15.86 37.87 -4.92
N ALA A 292 16.77 36.96 -5.29
CA ALA A 292 18.17 37.28 -5.57
C ALA A 292 18.40 37.87 -6.98
N GLY A 293 17.35 37.94 -7.82
CA GLY A 293 17.42 38.37 -9.22
C GLY A 293 18.01 37.30 -10.15
N ILE A 294 17.80 36.02 -9.83
CA ILE A 294 18.23 34.86 -10.62
C ILE A 294 16.99 34.23 -11.25
N ARG A 295 17.06 33.94 -12.55
CA ARG A 295 15.98 33.36 -13.34
C ARG A 295 16.44 32.00 -13.89
N PRO A 296 16.07 30.87 -13.25
CA PRO A 296 16.48 29.54 -13.70
C PRO A 296 15.93 29.23 -15.09
N ASN A 297 16.72 28.55 -15.94
CA ASN A 297 16.27 28.18 -17.29
C ASN A 297 15.15 27.13 -17.24
N PHE A 298 15.27 26.14 -16.35
CA PHE A 298 14.26 25.12 -16.16
C PHE A 298 13.81 25.06 -14.70
N VAL A 299 12.49 25.04 -14.48
CA VAL A 299 11.86 24.88 -13.18
C VAL A 299 11.09 23.56 -13.17
N THR A 300 11.41 22.63 -12.27
CA THR A 300 10.77 21.30 -12.24
C THR A 300 9.68 21.21 -11.18
N SER A 301 8.63 20.45 -11.49
CA SER A 301 7.61 20.04 -10.53
C SER A 301 7.40 18.54 -10.55
N LEU A 302 7.44 17.95 -9.36
CA LEU A 302 7.39 16.52 -9.14
C LEU A 302 6.24 16.09 -8.24
N GLU A 303 5.88 16.94 -7.28
CA GLU A 303 4.92 16.63 -6.23
C GLU A 303 3.48 16.80 -6.72
N ARG A 304 2.58 15.97 -6.22
CA ARG A 304 1.15 15.99 -6.58
C ARG A 304 0.24 16.36 -5.41
N VAL A 305 0.78 17.10 -4.45
CA VAL A 305 0.07 17.54 -3.25
C VAL A 305 -0.69 18.84 -3.56
N PRO A 306 -1.92 19.02 -3.05
CA PRO A 306 -2.63 20.29 -3.15
C PRO A 306 -1.78 21.47 -2.64
N GLY A 307 -1.80 22.60 -3.35
CA GLY A 307 -1.03 23.80 -2.99
C GLY A 307 0.29 23.95 -3.77
N VAL A 308 0.72 22.94 -4.54
CA VAL A 308 1.90 23.04 -5.42
C VAL A 308 1.73 24.16 -6.46
N GLU A 309 0.52 24.40 -6.96
CA GLU A 309 0.20 25.48 -7.90
C GLU A 309 0.55 26.88 -7.34
N LYS A 310 0.55 27.04 -6.01
CA LYS A 310 0.91 28.30 -5.32
C LYS A 310 2.41 28.57 -5.33
N LEU A 311 3.25 27.56 -5.60
CA LEU A 311 4.69 27.73 -5.76
C LEU A 311 5.05 28.31 -7.13
N VAL A 312 4.11 28.31 -8.07
CA VAL A 312 4.33 28.70 -9.47
C VAL A 312 3.54 29.96 -9.83
N SER A 313 2.26 30.02 -9.46
CA SER A 313 1.34 31.10 -9.85
C SER A 313 1.79 32.54 -9.51
N PRO A 314 2.60 32.82 -8.46
CA PRO A 314 3.06 34.18 -8.19
C PRO A 314 4.14 34.70 -9.15
N PHE A 315 4.72 33.84 -9.99
CA PHE A 315 5.89 34.18 -10.80
C PHE A 315 5.53 34.33 -12.26
N ASP A 316 6.05 35.39 -12.88
CA ASP A 316 6.02 35.55 -14.33
C ASP A 316 7.20 34.79 -14.95
N PHE A 317 6.90 33.76 -15.74
CA PHE A 317 7.91 32.93 -16.39
C PHE A 317 8.47 33.57 -17.67
N GLY A 318 7.65 34.33 -18.40
CA GLY A 318 8.00 34.88 -19.70
C GLY A 318 8.65 33.86 -20.65
N ASP A 319 9.63 34.35 -21.43
CA ASP A 319 10.42 33.55 -22.39
C ASP A 319 11.73 33.03 -21.80
N ASP A 320 12.05 33.36 -20.55
CA ASP A 320 13.36 33.10 -19.96
C ASP A 320 13.39 32.04 -18.84
N MET A 321 12.22 31.61 -18.37
CA MET A 321 12.04 30.44 -17.52
C MET A 321 11.10 29.42 -18.19
N HIS A 322 11.39 28.14 -18.04
CA HIS A 322 10.61 27.06 -18.64
C HIS A 322 10.21 26.03 -17.60
N TYR A 323 8.92 25.72 -17.52
CA TYR A 323 8.39 24.84 -16.50
C TYR A 323 8.33 23.39 -16.99
N VAL A 324 8.68 22.45 -16.10
CA VAL A 324 8.80 21.02 -16.40
C VAL A 324 7.97 20.22 -15.39
N PRO A 325 6.64 20.16 -15.57
CA PRO A 325 5.78 19.33 -14.75
C PRO A 325 5.86 17.87 -15.16
N VAL A 326 5.81 16.97 -14.19
CA VAL A 326 5.49 15.57 -14.44
C VAL A 326 3.99 15.40 -14.71
N PRO A 327 3.55 14.39 -15.48
CA PRO A 327 2.12 14.22 -15.84
C PRO A 327 1.13 14.07 -14.68
N VAL A 328 1.63 13.77 -13.49
CA VAL A 328 0.87 13.32 -12.32
C VAL A 328 0.69 14.42 -11.26
N VAL A 329 1.16 15.63 -11.55
CA VAL A 329 0.89 16.82 -10.72
C VAL A 329 -0.61 17.13 -10.70
N VAL A 330 -1.06 17.91 -9.71
CA VAL A 330 -2.45 18.37 -9.65
C VAL A 330 -2.79 19.17 -10.94
N PRO A 331 -3.99 19.01 -11.54
CA PRO A 331 -4.31 19.62 -12.84
C PRO A 331 -4.13 21.14 -12.90
N GLU A 332 -4.39 21.83 -11.79
CA GLU A 332 -4.31 23.28 -11.64
C GLU A 332 -2.90 23.82 -11.91
N VAL A 333 -1.87 22.99 -11.78
CA VAL A 333 -0.48 23.35 -12.10
C VAL A 333 -0.31 23.70 -13.58
N PHE A 334 -1.05 23.05 -14.48
CA PHE A 334 -1.00 23.37 -15.91
C PHE A 334 -1.63 24.72 -16.25
N ASP A 335 -2.57 25.19 -15.43
CA ASP A 335 -3.21 26.50 -15.58
C ASP A 335 -2.44 27.61 -14.84
N ALA A 336 -1.64 27.26 -13.83
CA ALA A 336 -0.89 28.20 -13.00
C ALA A 336 0.36 28.79 -13.68
N CYS A 337 0.93 28.13 -14.68
CA CYS A 337 2.14 28.58 -15.36
C CYS A 337 1.81 29.38 -16.63
N ASN A 338 2.26 30.64 -16.69
CA ASN A 338 2.09 31.50 -17.87
C ASN A 338 3.21 31.36 -18.92
N GLY A 339 4.25 30.57 -18.65
CA GLY A 339 5.43 30.39 -19.50
C GLY A 339 5.40 29.13 -20.36
N SER A 340 6.51 28.88 -21.07
CA SER A 340 6.65 27.65 -21.85
C SER A 340 6.77 26.42 -20.95
N MET A 341 6.00 25.39 -21.25
CA MET A 341 5.99 24.11 -20.52
C MET A 341 6.56 22.96 -21.36
N PHE A 342 7.26 22.04 -20.69
CA PHE A 342 7.77 20.80 -21.27
C PHE A 342 7.46 19.62 -20.36
N ILE A 343 6.82 18.58 -20.88
CA ILE A 343 6.48 17.40 -20.07
C ILE A 343 7.74 16.59 -19.76
N GLY A 344 7.94 16.27 -18.48
CA GLY A 344 8.99 15.35 -18.01
C GLY A 344 8.41 14.02 -17.56
N TYR A 345 8.71 12.92 -18.25
CA TYR A 345 8.25 11.60 -17.80
C TYR A 345 9.21 10.96 -16.80
N ARG A 346 8.64 10.34 -15.76
CA ARG A 346 9.38 9.42 -14.88
C ARG A 346 9.47 8.03 -15.51
N GLY A 347 10.32 7.18 -14.94
CA GLY A 347 10.54 5.81 -15.39
C GLY A 347 9.40 4.81 -15.15
N PHE A 348 8.15 5.25 -15.03
CA PHE A 348 7.01 4.39 -14.71
C PHE A 348 6.38 3.73 -15.95
N HIS A 349 5.72 2.58 -15.75
CA HIS A 349 5.11 1.81 -16.82
C HIS A 349 3.90 2.52 -17.45
N HIS A 350 3.08 3.24 -16.68
CA HIS A 350 1.92 3.98 -17.20
C HIS A 350 2.29 5.12 -18.18
N PHE A 351 3.43 5.79 -18.00
CA PHE A 351 3.89 6.79 -18.98
C PHE A 351 4.38 6.17 -20.30
N ARG A 352 5.07 5.02 -20.23
CA ARG A 352 5.39 4.22 -21.43
C ARG A 352 4.13 3.74 -22.11
N TRP A 353 3.12 3.37 -21.32
CA TRP A 353 1.84 2.89 -21.79
C TRP A 353 1.06 3.97 -22.56
N LEU A 354 1.07 5.24 -22.15
CA LEU A 354 0.49 6.31 -22.97
C LEU A 354 1.09 6.30 -24.39
N GLY A 355 2.37 5.92 -24.50
CA GLY A 355 3.08 5.77 -25.77
C GLY A 355 3.32 7.09 -26.52
N VAL A 356 3.06 8.22 -25.85
CA VAL A 356 3.29 9.58 -26.32
C VAL A 356 4.70 9.96 -25.87
N ASP A 357 5.69 9.98 -26.77
CA ASP A 357 7.08 10.23 -26.35
C ASP A 357 7.29 11.69 -25.90
N ARG A 358 7.64 11.85 -24.62
CA ARG A 358 8.03 13.14 -24.01
C ARG A 358 9.42 13.10 -23.37
N GLY A 359 10.14 11.99 -23.51
CA GLY A 359 11.43 11.77 -22.86
C GLY A 359 11.27 11.20 -21.45
N ILE A 360 11.54 9.90 -21.34
CA ILE A 360 11.55 9.18 -20.07
C ILE A 360 12.88 9.36 -19.37
N LEU A 361 12.80 9.79 -18.12
CA LEU A 361 13.92 9.97 -17.22
C LEU A 361 13.76 9.06 -16.01
N TRP A 362 14.86 8.52 -15.48
CA TRP A 362 14.86 7.71 -14.26
C TRP A 362 14.81 8.57 -13.01
N ILE A 363 13.87 9.53 -12.99
CA ILE A 363 13.67 10.52 -11.93
C ILE A 363 13.46 9.82 -10.60
N LYS A 364 14.34 10.13 -9.66
CA LYS A 364 14.39 9.53 -8.32
C LYS A 364 13.45 10.27 -7.35
N GLY A 365 13.77 10.22 -6.06
CA GLY A 365 12.83 10.58 -4.99
C GLY A 365 12.51 12.07 -4.78
N SER A 366 13.20 13.01 -5.44
CA SER A 366 12.97 14.45 -5.21
C SER A 366 13.05 15.28 -6.49
N ALA A 367 12.44 16.48 -6.47
CA ALA A 367 12.55 17.45 -7.56
C ALA A 367 14.01 17.88 -7.83
N GLY A 368 14.87 17.88 -6.81
CA GLY A 368 16.31 18.07 -6.98
C GLY A 368 16.96 16.94 -7.80
N ASN A 369 16.62 15.67 -7.50
CA ASN A 369 17.06 14.54 -8.32
C ASN A 369 16.55 14.66 -9.78
N MET A 370 15.32 15.16 -9.98
CA MET A 370 14.77 15.43 -11.31
C MET A 370 15.61 16.45 -12.08
N CYS A 371 15.98 17.57 -11.45
CA CYS A 371 16.88 18.57 -12.05
C CYS A 371 18.23 17.96 -12.47
N TYR A 372 18.85 17.15 -11.61
CA TYR A 372 20.11 16.46 -11.93
C TYR A 372 19.98 15.49 -13.11
N ASN A 373 18.87 14.73 -13.15
CA ASN A 373 18.58 13.78 -14.23
C ASN A 373 18.34 14.51 -15.56
N LEU A 374 17.65 15.65 -15.55
CA LEU A 374 17.48 16.51 -16.72
C LEU A 374 18.83 17.03 -17.23
N ALA A 375 19.66 17.59 -16.34
CA ALA A 375 21.00 18.07 -16.70
C ALA A 375 21.86 16.97 -17.37
N THR A 376 21.80 15.76 -16.80
CA THR A 376 22.45 14.56 -17.35
C THR A 376 21.91 14.22 -18.74
N ALA A 377 20.60 14.11 -18.91
CA ALA A 377 19.96 13.77 -20.18
C ALA A 377 20.21 14.82 -21.27
N PHE A 378 20.29 16.09 -20.88
CA PHE A 378 20.60 17.22 -21.75
C PHE A 378 22.06 17.20 -22.25
N GLY A 379 22.90 16.36 -21.63
CA GLY A 379 24.31 16.18 -21.97
C GLY A 379 25.25 17.17 -21.29
N CYS A 380 24.80 17.84 -20.23
CA CYS A 380 25.60 18.84 -19.53
C CYS A 380 26.82 18.19 -18.86
N ASN A 381 27.96 18.89 -18.87
CA ASN A 381 29.18 18.44 -18.21
C ASN A 381 30.10 19.67 -17.96
N PRO A 382 30.54 19.92 -16.71
CA PRO A 382 30.15 19.23 -15.47
C PRO A 382 28.72 19.58 -15.00
N ILE A 383 28.22 18.83 -14.02
CA ILE A 383 26.98 19.14 -13.28
C ILE A 383 27.36 19.55 -11.86
N ILE A 384 27.03 20.79 -11.48
CA ILE A 384 27.35 21.39 -10.17
C ILE A 384 26.06 21.42 -9.34
N VAL A 385 26.11 20.85 -8.14
CA VAL A 385 24.95 20.78 -7.24
C VAL A 385 25.16 21.74 -6.06
N ILE A 386 24.21 22.64 -5.84
CA ILE A 386 24.18 23.61 -4.73
C ILE A 386 22.83 23.56 -4.02
N GLY A 387 22.78 23.93 -2.73
CA GLY A 387 21.53 23.87 -1.95
C GLY A 387 20.93 22.47 -1.83
N GLN A 388 21.65 21.39 -2.13
CA GLN A 388 21.15 20.01 -2.03
C GLN A 388 21.71 19.33 -0.78
N ASP A 389 21.33 19.83 0.39
CA ASP A 389 22.05 19.50 1.61
C ASP A 389 21.76 18.09 2.11
N HIS A 390 20.53 17.59 1.98
CA HIS A 390 20.07 16.35 2.61
C HIS A 390 20.46 16.25 4.09
N ALA A 391 20.51 17.40 4.77
CA ALA A 391 20.94 17.54 6.14
C ALA A 391 20.30 18.81 6.70
N TYR A 392 20.14 18.81 8.02
CA TYR A 392 19.72 20.00 8.74
C TYR A 392 20.83 21.05 8.76
N GLY A 393 20.45 22.33 8.78
CA GLY A 393 21.37 23.41 9.14
C GLY A 393 21.76 23.35 10.63
N GLU A 394 22.76 24.13 11.05
CA GLU A 394 23.21 24.19 12.46
C GLU A 394 22.09 24.54 13.46
N ASP A 395 21.10 25.32 13.01
CA ASP A 395 19.89 25.72 13.72
C ASP A 395 18.71 24.75 13.53
N TYR A 396 18.97 23.55 12.99
CA TYR A 396 17.96 22.56 12.59
C TYR A 396 16.96 23.04 11.54
N ARG A 397 17.27 24.11 10.80
CA ARG A 397 16.45 24.53 9.66
C ARG A 397 16.55 23.50 8.53
N THR A 398 15.46 23.29 7.80
CA THR A 398 15.37 22.28 6.74
C THR A 398 15.55 22.86 5.34
N HIS A 399 15.29 24.16 5.17
CA HIS A 399 15.36 24.87 3.89
C HIS A 399 16.03 26.24 4.07
N ALA A 400 16.49 26.85 2.97
CA ALA A 400 17.00 28.21 2.96
C ALA A 400 15.90 29.24 3.28
N GLU A 401 16.31 30.37 3.86
CA GLU A 401 15.41 31.48 4.15
C GLU A 401 14.74 32.00 2.85
N GLY A 402 13.41 32.14 2.87
CA GLY A 402 12.61 32.58 1.71
C GLY A 402 11.98 31.45 0.89
N THR A 403 12.21 30.17 1.21
CA THR A 403 11.47 29.05 0.58
C THR A 403 10.08 28.87 1.19
N ILE A 404 9.08 28.52 0.38
CA ILE A 404 7.69 28.33 0.85
C ILE A 404 7.50 26.88 1.35
N HIS A 405 6.83 26.73 2.50
CA HIS A 405 6.45 25.43 3.07
C HIS A 405 5.00 25.09 2.72
N ILE A 406 4.76 23.92 2.12
CA ILE A 406 3.40 23.40 1.92
C ILE A 406 2.87 22.74 3.21
N ALA A 407 3.75 22.34 4.14
CA ALA A 407 3.41 21.77 5.45
C ALA A 407 4.46 22.11 6.54
N GLU A 408 4.03 22.22 7.80
CA GLU A 408 4.93 22.37 8.96
C GLU A 408 5.78 21.09 9.16
N GLN A 409 7.11 21.21 9.12
CA GLN A 409 8.01 20.10 9.45
C GLN A 409 8.41 20.17 10.93
N LYS A 410 7.82 19.31 11.77
CA LYS A 410 8.31 19.09 13.14
C LYS A 410 9.57 18.24 13.10
N VAL A 411 10.65 18.72 13.73
CA VAL A 411 11.88 17.94 13.87
C VAL A 411 11.68 16.87 14.93
N ASP A 412 11.56 15.62 14.51
CA ASP A 412 11.63 14.48 15.41
C ASP A 412 13.10 14.16 15.73
N LYS A 413 13.61 14.79 16.79
CA LYS A 413 15.00 14.60 17.24
C LYS A 413 15.30 13.16 17.67
N ALA A 414 14.30 12.34 17.98
CA ALA A 414 14.50 10.96 18.41
C ALA A 414 14.92 10.02 17.26
N ASN A 415 14.61 10.40 16.02
CA ASN A 415 14.78 9.54 14.83
C ASN A 415 15.75 10.13 13.79
N LEU A 416 16.73 10.94 14.24
CA LEU A 416 17.75 11.51 13.36
C LEU A 416 18.71 10.43 12.84
N VAL A 417 19.06 10.57 11.56
CA VAL A 417 20.08 9.74 10.89
C VAL A 417 21.35 10.55 10.73
N LYS A 418 22.49 9.98 11.11
CA LYS A 418 23.82 10.58 10.89
C LYS A 418 24.34 10.23 9.50
N LEU A 419 24.73 11.24 8.73
CA LEU A 419 25.32 11.07 7.40
C LEU A 419 26.72 11.69 7.34
N PRO A 420 27.65 11.17 6.52
CA PRO A 420 28.93 11.83 6.30
C PRO A 420 28.76 13.26 5.78
N GLY A 421 29.40 14.23 6.42
CA GLY A 421 29.31 15.65 6.08
C GLY A 421 30.24 16.08 4.94
N TYR A 422 29.91 17.20 4.29
CA TYR A 422 30.71 17.81 3.23
C TYR A 422 32.15 18.12 3.65
N TYR A 423 32.34 18.68 4.85
CA TYR A 423 33.66 19.05 5.39
C TYR A 423 34.37 17.87 6.13
N GLY A 424 33.84 16.65 6.00
CA GLY A 424 34.17 15.54 6.89
C GLY A 424 33.29 15.53 8.15
N GLY A 425 33.42 14.48 8.97
CA GLY A 425 32.55 14.27 10.13
C GLY A 425 31.14 13.82 9.75
N GLU A 426 30.17 14.10 10.62
CA GLU A 426 28.76 13.71 10.45
C GLU A 426 27.81 14.92 10.51
N VAL A 427 26.71 14.84 9.77
CA VAL A 427 25.60 15.81 9.78
C VAL A 427 24.29 15.11 10.14
N ASP A 428 23.40 15.84 10.82
CA ASP A 428 22.07 15.36 11.14
C ASP A 428 21.17 15.38 9.91
N SER A 429 20.40 14.31 9.72
CA SER A 429 19.51 14.13 8.58
C SER A 429 18.28 13.31 8.97
N THR A 430 17.41 13.08 7.99
CA THR A 430 16.26 12.17 8.09
C THR A 430 16.48 10.95 7.19
N TRP A 431 15.74 9.89 7.47
CA TRP A 431 15.75 8.70 6.62
C TRP A 431 15.36 9.01 5.15
N VAL A 432 14.38 9.90 4.95
CA VAL A 432 13.94 10.32 3.59
C VAL A 432 15.05 11.05 2.85
N TRP A 433 15.78 11.94 3.52
CA TRP A 433 16.89 12.65 2.90
C TRP A 433 18.10 11.75 2.65
N GLN A 434 18.36 10.78 3.52
CA GLN A 434 19.33 9.72 3.25
C GLN A 434 18.95 8.95 1.96
N MET A 435 17.67 8.63 1.77
CA MET A 435 17.20 7.99 0.54
C MET A 435 17.45 8.87 -0.70
N PHE A 436 17.14 10.17 -0.63
CA PHE A 436 17.40 11.11 -1.74
C PHE A 436 18.90 11.26 -2.04
N ARG A 437 19.75 11.29 -1.01
CA ARG A 437 21.21 11.25 -1.15
C ARG A 437 21.68 9.96 -1.82
N ASN A 438 21.17 8.81 -1.40
CA ASN A 438 21.53 7.52 -1.98
C ASN A 438 21.17 7.44 -3.47
N HIS A 439 20.08 8.07 -3.88
CA HIS A 439 19.73 8.22 -5.30
C HIS A 439 20.80 9.01 -6.08
N TYR A 440 21.31 10.12 -5.53
CA TYR A 440 22.44 10.82 -6.14
C TYR A 440 23.68 9.94 -6.24
N ILE A 441 24.02 9.16 -5.21
CA ILE A 441 25.17 8.24 -5.27
C ILE A 441 25.02 7.26 -6.43
N THR A 442 23.81 6.71 -6.63
CA THR A 442 23.56 5.80 -7.76
C THR A 442 23.69 6.49 -9.11
N ASP A 443 23.15 7.70 -9.26
CA ASP A 443 23.17 8.44 -10.54
C ASP A 443 24.57 9.01 -10.86
N VAL A 444 25.34 9.40 -9.83
CA VAL A 444 26.74 9.84 -9.97
C VAL A 444 27.62 8.66 -10.36
N ALA A 445 27.46 7.50 -9.72
CA ALA A 445 28.19 6.30 -10.10
C ALA A 445 27.93 5.94 -11.57
N GLU A 446 26.67 6.01 -12.04
CA GLU A 446 26.34 5.79 -13.46
C GLU A 446 26.92 6.89 -14.37
N GLY A 447 26.79 8.16 -13.99
CA GLY A 447 27.32 9.31 -14.72
C GLY A 447 28.84 9.23 -14.93
N ASN A 448 29.58 8.81 -13.89
CA ASN A 448 31.03 8.63 -13.94
C ASN A 448 31.44 7.60 -15.00
N THR A 449 30.66 6.51 -15.18
CA THR A 449 30.93 5.53 -16.26
C THR A 449 30.75 6.10 -17.67
N LYS A 450 30.00 7.21 -17.79
CA LYS A 450 29.72 7.93 -19.04
C LYS A 450 30.58 9.19 -19.20
N GLY A 451 31.53 9.45 -18.29
CA GLY A 451 32.41 10.61 -18.33
C GLY A 451 31.78 11.93 -17.88
N ILE A 452 30.65 11.90 -17.18
CA ILE A 452 30.03 13.08 -16.57
C ILE A 452 30.73 13.36 -15.24
N ILE A 453 31.17 14.61 -15.05
CA ILE A 453 31.77 15.07 -13.80
C ILE A 453 30.69 15.74 -12.96
N THR A 454 30.42 15.17 -11.78
CA THR A 454 29.50 15.77 -10.81
C THR A 454 30.28 16.43 -9.68
N ILE A 455 29.94 17.69 -9.41
CA ILE A 455 30.55 18.52 -8.38
C ILE A 455 29.52 18.74 -7.28
N ASN A 456 29.82 18.23 -6.08
CA ASN A 456 29.09 18.59 -4.87
C ASN A 456 29.66 19.92 -4.36
N ALA A 457 28.87 20.99 -4.44
CA ALA A 457 29.24 22.33 -3.98
C ALA A 457 28.27 22.86 -2.92
N THR A 458 27.63 21.94 -2.17
CA THR A 458 26.63 22.25 -1.14
C THR A 458 27.22 22.79 0.16
N GLU A 459 28.54 22.69 0.35
CA GLU A 459 29.29 23.38 1.42
C GLU A 459 28.58 23.44 2.80
N GLY A 460 28.33 22.28 3.43
CA GLY A 460 27.64 22.19 4.73
C GLY A 460 26.56 21.12 4.78
N GLY A 461 26.13 20.63 3.61
CA GLY A 461 25.28 19.45 3.50
C GLY A 461 26.00 18.12 3.70
N ALA A 462 25.29 17.03 3.38
CA ALA A 462 25.84 15.69 3.33
C ALA A 462 26.78 15.51 2.12
N SER A 463 27.82 14.71 2.31
CA SER A 463 28.72 14.27 1.24
C SER A 463 27.97 13.39 0.23
N ILE A 464 28.23 13.48 -1.07
CA ILE A 464 27.74 12.55 -2.09
C ILE A 464 28.91 11.70 -2.59
N ASP A 465 28.85 10.38 -2.36
CA ASP A 465 29.92 9.46 -2.75
C ASP A 465 30.05 9.40 -4.29
N GLY A 466 31.29 9.43 -4.78
CA GLY A 466 31.62 9.45 -6.21
C GLY A 466 31.60 10.83 -6.87
N ALA A 467 31.09 11.87 -6.20
CA ALA A 467 31.16 13.25 -6.67
C ALA A 467 32.47 13.92 -6.25
N VAL A 468 32.89 14.97 -6.98
CA VAL A 468 34.01 15.83 -6.61
C VAL A 468 33.54 16.89 -5.62
N HIS A 469 34.21 17.01 -4.47
CA HIS A 469 33.83 17.96 -3.41
C HIS A 469 34.76 19.17 -3.44
N ILE A 470 34.26 20.29 -3.95
CA ILE A 470 34.98 21.57 -3.97
C ILE A 470 34.00 22.73 -3.72
N PRO A 471 34.44 23.86 -3.15
CA PRO A 471 33.60 25.05 -2.98
C PRO A 471 33.02 25.55 -4.30
N PHE A 472 31.86 26.21 -4.26
CA PHE A 472 31.18 26.69 -5.46
C PHE A 472 32.03 27.71 -6.23
N ALA A 473 32.75 28.58 -5.52
CA ALA A 473 33.70 29.52 -6.11
C ALA A 473 34.81 28.81 -6.92
N ASP A 474 35.36 27.72 -6.38
CA ASP A 474 36.42 26.95 -7.04
C ASP A 474 35.90 26.19 -8.27
N ALA A 475 34.66 25.68 -8.19
CA ALA A 475 33.98 25.08 -9.33
C ALA A 475 33.77 26.10 -10.46
N ILE A 476 33.33 27.33 -10.14
CA ILE A 476 33.19 28.41 -11.10
C ILE A 476 34.53 28.76 -11.75
N SER A 477 35.57 28.95 -10.93
CA SER A 477 36.93 29.27 -11.41
C SER A 477 37.46 28.23 -12.38
N THR A 478 37.25 26.95 -12.07
CA THR A 478 37.77 25.82 -12.84
C THR A 478 36.99 25.56 -14.13
N TYR A 479 35.65 25.57 -14.06
CA TYR A 479 34.79 25.04 -15.13
C TYR A 479 33.99 26.10 -15.89
N VAL A 480 33.81 27.30 -15.33
CA VAL A 480 32.89 28.32 -15.88
C VAL A 480 33.60 29.61 -16.27
N ALA A 481 34.64 30.04 -15.54
CA ALA A 481 35.22 31.38 -15.67
C ALA A 481 35.65 31.77 -17.09
N LYS A 482 36.09 30.79 -17.91
CA LYS A 482 36.52 31.01 -19.31
C LYS A 482 35.37 31.00 -20.33
N ARG A 483 34.13 30.71 -19.92
CA ARG A 483 32.96 30.69 -20.82
C ARG A 483 32.39 32.08 -21.04
N GLN A 484 31.91 32.29 -22.26
CA GLN A 484 31.13 33.46 -22.64
C GLN A 484 29.64 33.20 -22.43
N PRO A 485 28.82 34.21 -22.13
CA PRO A 485 27.37 34.06 -22.07
C PRO A 485 26.80 33.54 -23.39
N GLU A 486 25.87 32.59 -23.31
CA GLU A 486 25.17 31.99 -24.44
C GLU A 486 23.68 32.38 -24.42
N ARG A 487 23.06 32.41 -25.60
CA ARG A 487 21.61 32.60 -25.72
C ARG A 487 20.88 31.27 -25.51
N ILE A 488 20.90 30.79 -24.28
CA ILE A 488 20.35 29.47 -23.90
C ILE A 488 18.85 29.40 -24.20
N ASN A 489 18.08 30.42 -23.81
CA ASN A 489 16.63 30.43 -23.98
C ASN A 489 16.20 30.55 -25.46
N ASP A 490 16.90 31.34 -26.28
CA ASP A 490 16.68 31.36 -27.75
C ASP A 490 16.80 29.95 -28.36
N LYS A 491 17.76 29.16 -27.89
CA LYS A 491 17.96 27.78 -28.35
C LYS A 491 16.84 26.86 -27.88
N ILE A 492 16.32 27.04 -26.66
CA ILE A 492 15.19 26.28 -26.12
C ILE A 492 13.92 26.56 -26.92
N LEU A 493 13.58 27.84 -27.13
CA LEU A 493 12.41 28.27 -27.90
C LEU A 493 12.47 27.77 -29.35
N ARG A 494 13.64 27.86 -30.02
CA ARG A 494 13.82 27.30 -31.37
C ARG A 494 13.63 25.79 -31.46
N LEU A 495 13.87 25.04 -30.38
CA LEU A 495 13.62 23.60 -30.34
C LEU A 495 12.14 23.31 -30.06
N ARG A 496 11.52 24.09 -29.18
CA ARG A 496 10.07 24.06 -28.91
C ARG A 496 9.26 24.28 -30.18
N ASP A 497 9.62 25.28 -30.98
CA ASP A 497 8.86 25.67 -32.17
C ASP A 497 8.91 24.63 -33.30
N LYS A 498 9.77 23.61 -33.18
CA LYS A 498 9.80 22.46 -34.11
C LYS A 498 8.86 21.33 -33.70
N PHE A 499 8.26 21.40 -32.52
CA PHE A 499 7.36 20.38 -32.02
C PHE A 499 6.00 20.48 -32.71
N SER A 500 5.51 19.35 -33.16
CA SER A 500 4.15 19.19 -33.71
C SER A 500 3.63 17.81 -33.34
N VAL A 501 2.33 17.69 -33.08
CA VAL A 501 1.67 16.45 -32.71
C VAL A 501 0.29 16.37 -33.34
N ASP A 502 -0.10 15.18 -33.78
CA ASP A 502 -1.46 14.89 -34.25
C ASP A 502 -2.31 14.48 -33.04
N VAL A 503 -3.02 15.44 -32.47
CA VAL A 503 -3.78 15.27 -31.23
C VAL A 503 -4.88 14.20 -31.38
N ASP A 504 -5.57 14.17 -32.52
CA ASP A 504 -6.70 13.26 -32.73
C ASP A 504 -6.21 11.82 -32.90
N ARG A 505 -5.10 11.62 -33.62
CA ARG A 505 -4.46 10.31 -33.72
C ARG A 505 -4.02 9.77 -32.35
N GLU A 506 -3.43 10.63 -31.52
CA GLU A 506 -2.99 10.22 -30.18
C GLU A 506 -4.18 9.87 -29.27
N LYS A 507 -5.26 10.66 -29.32
CA LYS A 507 -6.51 10.36 -28.59
C LYS A 507 -7.10 9.00 -29.01
N GLN A 508 -7.24 8.74 -30.30
CA GLN A 508 -7.77 7.46 -30.80
C GLN A 508 -6.91 6.27 -30.36
N ARG A 509 -5.58 6.42 -30.37
CA ARG A 509 -4.66 5.38 -29.92
C ARG A 509 -4.85 5.09 -28.43
N ILE A 510 -4.87 6.13 -27.59
CA ILE A 510 -5.04 5.98 -26.14
C ILE A 510 -6.41 5.36 -25.82
N HIS A 511 -7.48 5.79 -26.49
CA HIS A 511 -8.81 5.22 -26.35
C HIS A 511 -8.86 3.71 -26.61
N ALA A 512 -8.21 3.25 -27.69
CA ALA A 512 -8.09 1.83 -27.98
C ALA A 512 -7.30 1.07 -26.90
N LYS A 513 -6.28 1.71 -26.28
CA LYS A 513 -5.55 1.11 -25.16
C LYS A 513 -6.41 1.02 -23.90
N LEU A 514 -7.17 2.07 -23.57
CA LEU A 514 -8.09 2.09 -22.42
C LEU A 514 -9.09 0.93 -22.51
N THR A 515 -9.70 0.74 -23.69
CA THR A 515 -10.66 -0.37 -23.91
C THR A 515 -10.05 -1.74 -23.61
N ARG A 516 -8.80 -1.99 -24.02
CA ARG A 516 -8.11 -3.25 -23.70
C ARG A 516 -7.77 -3.37 -22.21
N ALA A 517 -7.30 -2.28 -21.59
CA ALA A 517 -6.96 -2.27 -20.17
C ALA A 517 -8.19 -2.54 -19.28
N ILE A 518 -9.36 -1.99 -19.63
CA ILE A 518 -10.63 -2.24 -18.95
C ILE A 518 -10.99 -3.73 -19.02
N GLY A 519 -10.99 -4.34 -20.21
CA GLY A 519 -11.28 -5.77 -20.34
C GLY A 519 -10.30 -6.69 -19.61
N LEU A 520 -9.02 -6.27 -19.48
CA LEU A 520 -8.04 -6.99 -18.67
C LEU A 520 -8.30 -6.85 -17.16
N ALA A 521 -8.76 -5.68 -16.71
CA ALA A 521 -9.16 -5.47 -15.32
C ALA A 521 -10.38 -6.34 -14.97
N GLU A 522 -11.38 -6.42 -15.85
CA GLU A 522 -12.57 -7.28 -15.68
C GLU A 522 -12.19 -8.75 -15.58
N LYS A 523 -11.32 -9.22 -16.49
CA LYS A 523 -10.79 -10.58 -16.41
C LYS A 523 -10.08 -10.84 -15.08
N ASN A 524 -9.28 -9.89 -14.61
CA ASN A 524 -8.55 -10.03 -13.36
C ASN A 524 -9.48 -10.10 -12.14
N ILE A 525 -10.53 -9.28 -12.11
CA ILE A 525 -11.56 -9.32 -11.07
C ILE A 525 -12.20 -10.70 -11.02
N HIS A 526 -12.49 -11.32 -12.18
CA HIS A 526 -13.01 -12.68 -12.24
C HIS A 526 -12.05 -13.71 -11.63
N GLU A 527 -10.75 -13.65 -11.97
CA GLU A 527 -9.73 -14.54 -11.39
C GLU A 527 -9.56 -14.33 -9.88
N LEU A 528 -9.75 -13.11 -9.37
CA LEU A 528 -9.72 -12.82 -7.94
C LEU A 528 -10.97 -13.35 -7.21
N LEU A 529 -12.14 -13.30 -7.85
CA LEU A 529 -13.38 -13.88 -7.32
C LEU A 529 -13.28 -15.40 -7.19
N GLU A 530 -12.67 -16.10 -8.16
CA GLU A 530 -12.37 -17.53 -8.03
C GLU A 530 -11.54 -17.85 -6.77
N GLY A 531 -10.54 -16.99 -6.48
CA GLY A 531 -9.70 -17.12 -5.30
C GLY A 531 -10.43 -16.83 -3.99
N LEU A 532 -11.33 -15.84 -3.99
CA LEU A 532 -12.20 -15.51 -2.85
C LEU A 532 -13.13 -16.68 -2.52
N ASP A 533 -13.78 -17.26 -3.53
CA ASP A 533 -14.69 -18.39 -3.36
C ASP A 533 -13.98 -19.63 -2.82
N TYR A 534 -12.76 -19.90 -3.29
CA TYR A 534 -11.93 -20.96 -2.72
C TYR A 534 -11.56 -20.67 -1.27
N THR A 535 -11.19 -19.43 -0.95
CA THR A 535 -10.83 -19.03 0.42
C THR A 535 -11.98 -19.24 1.39
N ARG A 536 -13.21 -18.86 1.02
CA ARG A 536 -14.40 -19.03 1.88
C ARG A 536 -14.67 -20.50 2.19
N LYS A 537 -14.53 -21.40 1.21
CA LYS A 537 -14.62 -22.85 1.43
C LYS A 537 -13.57 -23.36 2.41
N VAL A 538 -12.36 -22.81 2.36
CA VAL A 538 -11.29 -23.16 3.29
C VAL A 538 -11.56 -22.61 4.70
N ILE A 539 -12.10 -21.40 4.82
CA ILE A 539 -12.51 -20.83 6.12
C ILE A 539 -13.63 -21.66 6.74
N GLU A 540 -14.65 -22.03 5.96
CA GLU A 540 -15.74 -22.92 6.41
C GLU A 540 -15.21 -24.27 6.89
N LYS A 541 -14.24 -24.84 6.16
CA LYS A 541 -13.58 -26.10 6.55
C LYS A 541 -12.87 -26.02 7.89
N TYR A 542 -12.31 -24.86 8.25
CA TYR A 542 -11.64 -24.62 9.53
C TYR A 542 -12.51 -23.83 10.52
N ALA A 543 -13.84 -23.81 10.32
CA ALA A 543 -14.76 -23.05 11.16
C ALA A 543 -14.64 -23.42 12.65
N ASP A 544 -14.46 -24.71 12.97
CA ASP A 544 -14.32 -25.19 14.36
C ASP A 544 -13.08 -24.59 15.05
N TYR A 545 -11.99 -24.37 14.30
CA TYR A 545 -10.82 -23.66 14.80
C TYR A 545 -11.11 -22.18 15.05
N VAL A 546 -11.79 -21.53 14.10
CA VAL A 546 -12.09 -20.08 14.15
C VAL A 546 -13.11 -19.73 15.23
N TYR A 547 -14.14 -20.55 15.41
CA TYR A 547 -15.30 -20.26 16.26
C TYR A 547 -15.37 -21.10 17.53
N GLU A 548 -14.92 -22.36 17.49
CA GLU A 548 -15.04 -23.31 18.62
C GLU A 548 -13.75 -23.44 19.45
N ARG A 549 -12.68 -22.72 19.08
CA ARG A 549 -11.37 -22.67 19.77
C ARG A 549 -10.68 -24.04 19.91
N VAL A 550 -10.80 -24.89 18.90
CA VAL A 550 -9.99 -26.10 18.75
C VAL A 550 -8.51 -25.74 18.65
N GLN A 551 -7.60 -26.59 19.16
CA GLN A 551 -6.15 -26.35 19.04
C GLN A 551 -5.66 -26.77 17.65
N VAL A 552 -4.64 -26.09 17.10
CA VAL A 552 -4.12 -26.41 15.75
C VAL A 552 -3.59 -27.85 15.69
N GLU A 553 -3.09 -28.37 16.80
CA GLU A 553 -2.57 -29.74 16.93
C GLU A 553 -3.62 -30.82 16.66
N ASP A 554 -4.91 -30.48 16.75
CA ASP A 554 -6.03 -31.39 16.46
C ASP A 554 -6.42 -31.39 14.97
N LEU A 555 -5.81 -30.52 14.15
CA LEU A 555 -6.06 -30.40 12.71
C LEU A 555 -4.99 -31.14 11.88
N ASP A 556 -5.33 -31.55 10.66
CA ASP A 556 -4.38 -32.20 9.74
C ASP A 556 -3.40 -31.17 9.13
N ALA A 557 -2.15 -31.19 9.61
CA ALA A 557 -1.09 -30.32 9.11
C ALA A 557 -0.75 -30.51 7.63
N ALA A 558 -0.94 -31.71 7.05
CA ALA A 558 -0.73 -31.94 5.62
C ALA A 558 -1.82 -31.27 4.79
N GLU A 559 -3.04 -31.23 5.33
CA GLU A 559 -4.18 -30.58 4.71
C GLU A 559 -4.08 -29.05 4.77
N ILE A 560 -3.70 -28.48 5.92
CA ILE A 560 -3.39 -27.04 6.07
C ILE A 560 -2.31 -26.62 5.07
N ARG A 561 -1.24 -27.42 4.98
CA ARG A 561 -0.14 -27.16 4.03
C ARG A 561 -0.64 -27.15 2.59
N LYS A 562 -1.52 -28.08 2.22
CA LYS A 562 -2.10 -28.13 0.87
C LYS A 562 -2.92 -26.87 0.58
N ASP A 563 -3.81 -26.47 1.49
CA ASP A 563 -4.66 -25.29 1.28
C ASP A 563 -3.82 -23.99 1.22
N TYR A 564 -2.76 -23.89 2.04
CA TYR A 564 -1.79 -22.81 1.99
C TYR A 564 -1.16 -22.67 0.59
N TYR A 565 -0.68 -23.77 0.01
CA TYR A 565 -0.07 -23.76 -1.32
C TYR A 565 -1.08 -23.56 -2.45
N ASP A 566 -2.28 -24.13 -2.35
CA ASP A 566 -3.37 -23.92 -3.32
C ASP A 566 -3.75 -22.43 -3.38
N LEU A 567 -3.91 -21.77 -2.22
CA LEU A 567 -4.17 -20.33 -2.13
C LEU A 567 -2.98 -19.51 -2.64
N GLU A 568 -1.74 -19.91 -2.35
CA GLU A 568 -0.56 -19.26 -2.94
C GLU A 568 -0.60 -19.29 -4.47
N GLN A 569 -0.97 -20.42 -5.07
CA GLN A 569 -1.10 -20.52 -6.53
C GLN A 569 -2.23 -19.64 -7.09
N LEU A 570 -3.38 -19.56 -6.42
CA LEU A 570 -4.49 -18.69 -6.82
C LEU A 570 -4.10 -17.22 -6.75
N ARG A 571 -3.43 -16.78 -5.68
CA ARG A 571 -2.91 -15.42 -5.58
C ARG A 571 -1.82 -15.12 -6.61
N ILE A 572 -0.96 -16.10 -6.95
CA ILE A 572 0.04 -15.97 -8.02
C ILE A 572 -0.67 -15.81 -9.37
N LYS A 573 -1.64 -16.67 -9.69
CA LYS A 573 -2.42 -16.60 -10.93
C LYS A 573 -3.06 -15.22 -11.09
N ALA A 574 -3.74 -14.73 -10.05
CA ALA A 574 -4.45 -13.45 -10.08
C ALA A 574 -3.55 -12.21 -10.15
N ARG A 575 -2.24 -12.31 -9.91
CA ARG A 575 -1.30 -11.18 -10.10
C ARG A 575 -0.41 -11.31 -11.32
N TYR A 576 -0.27 -12.52 -11.86
CA TYR A 576 0.76 -12.84 -12.84
C TYR A 576 0.21 -12.81 -14.27
N THR A 577 0.27 -11.63 -14.86
CA THR A 577 0.11 -11.46 -16.31
C THR A 577 1.30 -10.70 -16.89
N LYS A 578 1.78 -11.15 -18.05
CA LYS A 578 2.81 -10.46 -18.82
C LYS A 578 2.22 -9.37 -19.73
N ASN A 579 0.92 -9.10 -19.63
CA ASN A 579 0.25 -8.11 -20.45
C ASN A 579 0.62 -6.70 -19.99
N GLU A 580 1.26 -5.93 -20.88
CA GLU A 580 1.73 -4.57 -20.58
C GLU A 580 0.59 -3.60 -20.22
N ASP A 581 -0.61 -3.76 -20.80
CA ASP A 581 -1.75 -2.88 -20.53
C ASP A 581 -2.26 -3.06 -19.08
N TYR A 582 -2.31 -4.31 -18.60
CA TYR A 582 -2.66 -4.59 -17.20
C TYR A 582 -1.56 -4.13 -16.24
N VAL A 583 -0.31 -4.48 -16.53
CA VAL A 583 0.83 -4.16 -15.64
C VAL A 583 0.98 -2.66 -15.46
N ALA A 584 0.79 -1.89 -16.53
CA ALA A 584 1.01 -0.45 -16.49
C ALA A 584 -0.01 0.31 -15.66
N LEU A 585 -1.27 -0.14 -15.63
CA LEU A 585 -2.38 0.62 -15.06
C LEU A 585 -3.02 -0.08 -13.87
N VAL A 586 -3.47 -1.32 -14.05
CA VAL A 586 -4.21 -2.06 -13.02
C VAL A 586 -3.23 -2.56 -11.96
N LEU A 587 -2.20 -3.31 -12.36
CA LEU A 587 -1.22 -3.82 -11.40
C LEU A 587 -0.50 -2.67 -10.68
N HIS A 588 -0.31 -1.52 -11.33
CA HIS A 588 0.34 -0.38 -10.67
C HIS A 588 -0.43 0.10 -9.43
N VAL A 589 -1.77 0.08 -9.45
CA VAL A 589 -2.62 0.42 -8.30
C VAL A 589 -2.60 -0.70 -7.26
N LEU A 590 -2.66 -1.96 -7.69
CA LEU A 590 -2.70 -3.11 -6.77
C LEU A 590 -1.33 -3.37 -6.12
N GLN A 591 -0.24 -3.14 -6.84
CA GLN A 591 1.11 -3.57 -6.50
C GLN A 591 1.53 -3.20 -5.07
N PRO A 592 1.28 -1.97 -4.56
CA PRO A 592 1.72 -1.63 -3.21
C PRO A 592 1.04 -2.49 -2.14
N TYR A 593 -0.26 -2.76 -2.29
CA TYR A 593 -1.01 -3.66 -1.42
C TYR A 593 -0.48 -5.09 -1.53
N LEU A 594 -0.35 -5.59 -2.77
CA LEU A 594 0.08 -6.97 -3.04
C LEU A 594 1.47 -7.26 -2.47
N ILE A 595 2.44 -6.35 -2.65
CA ILE A 595 3.81 -6.54 -2.15
C ILE A 595 3.83 -6.59 -0.63
N ASN A 596 3.05 -5.72 0.02
CA ASN A 596 3.00 -5.70 1.47
C ASN A 596 2.39 -7.00 1.99
N TYR A 597 1.23 -7.39 1.45
CA TYR A 597 0.54 -8.62 1.84
C TYR A 597 1.39 -9.87 1.58
N GLU A 598 1.94 -10.04 0.37
CA GLU A 598 2.75 -11.20 0.01
C GLU A 598 3.99 -11.32 0.89
N SER A 599 4.59 -10.19 1.28
CA SER A 599 5.72 -10.22 2.20
C SER A 599 5.32 -10.60 3.62
N GLN A 600 4.10 -10.27 4.08
CA GLN A 600 3.60 -10.73 5.38
C GLN A 600 3.22 -12.22 5.31
N TYR A 601 2.42 -12.59 4.32
CA TYR A 601 1.96 -13.96 4.07
C TYR A 601 3.11 -14.96 4.02
N SER A 602 4.17 -14.62 3.29
CA SER A 602 5.36 -15.49 3.17
C SER A 602 6.24 -15.54 4.42
N ASN A 603 6.05 -14.62 5.36
CA ASN A 603 6.76 -14.61 6.63
C ASN A 603 5.98 -15.35 7.74
N MET A 604 4.66 -15.52 7.62
CA MET A 604 3.83 -16.12 8.66
C MET A 604 4.30 -17.52 9.09
N PRO A 605 4.62 -18.47 8.20
CA PRO A 605 5.10 -19.79 8.66
C PRO A 605 6.41 -19.73 9.47
N ALA A 606 7.28 -18.74 9.20
CA ALA A 606 8.55 -18.55 9.90
C ALA A 606 8.41 -17.70 11.18
N ALA A 607 7.24 -17.10 11.42
CA ALA A 607 6.98 -16.21 12.55
C ALA A 607 6.34 -16.91 13.76
N TYR A 608 5.92 -18.18 13.60
CA TYR A 608 5.26 -18.98 14.61
C TYR A 608 6.15 -20.17 15.00
N ASP A 609 6.03 -20.62 16.25
CA ASP A 609 6.75 -21.81 16.74
C ASP A 609 6.25 -23.09 16.05
N ASN A 610 4.94 -23.16 15.78
CA ASN A 610 4.31 -24.21 14.96
C ASN A 610 4.05 -23.68 13.53
N PRO A 611 4.75 -24.21 12.50
CA PRO A 611 4.54 -23.77 11.13
C PRO A 611 3.12 -23.99 10.59
N ALA A 612 2.42 -25.02 11.06
CA ALA A 612 1.04 -25.29 10.65
C ALA A 612 0.09 -24.18 11.15
N GLU A 613 0.31 -23.65 12.35
CA GLU A 613 -0.42 -22.50 12.88
C GLU A 613 -0.15 -21.23 12.05
N GLY A 614 1.11 -20.99 11.69
CA GLY A 614 1.48 -19.88 10.81
C GLY A 614 0.88 -20.01 9.41
N GLN A 615 0.85 -21.23 8.85
CA GLN A 615 0.20 -21.51 7.55
C GLN A 615 -1.31 -21.31 7.61
N LEU A 616 -1.98 -21.82 8.66
CA LEU A 616 -3.40 -21.66 8.87
C LEU A 616 -3.77 -20.18 9.06
N THR A 617 -3.00 -19.45 9.86
CA THR A 617 -3.17 -17.99 10.00
C THR A 617 -3.08 -17.30 8.64
N ALA A 618 -2.09 -17.66 7.81
CA ALA A 618 -1.94 -17.09 6.48
C ALA A 618 -3.14 -17.38 5.58
N VAL A 619 -3.65 -18.62 5.60
CA VAL A 619 -4.87 -19.03 4.90
C VAL A 619 -6.07 -18.19 5.32
N LEU A 620 -6.28 -18.00 6.63
CA LEU A 620 -7.43 -17.25 7.17
C LEU A 620 -7.41 -15.76 6.79
N THR A 621 -6.23 -15.18 6.56
CA THR A 621 -6.12 -13.78 6.07
C THR A 621 -6.34 -13.62 4.56
N CYS A 622 -6.53 -14.71 3.80
CA CYS A 622 -6.67 -14.62 2.33
C CYS A 622 -7.99 -13.97 1.91
N GLU A 623 -9.03 -13.99 2.74
CA GLU A 623 -10.31 -13.36 2.39
C GLU A 623 -10.12 -11.85 2.25
N ASP A 624 -9.46 -11.22 3.23
CA ASP A 624 -9.08 -9.82 3.17
C ASP A 624 -8.22 -9.51 1.93
N TYR A 625 -7.29 -10.40 1.56
CA TYR A 625 -6.49 -10.24 0.35
C TYR A 625 -7.35 -10.12 -0.90
N PHE A 626 -8.22 -11.11 -1.13
CA PHE A 626 -9.01 -11.15 -2.36
C PHE A 626 -10.03 -10.01 -2.38
N LEU A 627 -10.70 -9.72 -1.26
CA LEU A 627 -11.64 -8.60 -1.16
C LEU A 627 -10.97 -7.26 -1.50
N ASN A 628 -9.83 -6.96 -0.88
CA ASN A 628 -9.11 -5.70 -1.12
C ASN A 628 -8.55 -5.63 -2.54
N ALA A 629 -8.02 -6.74 -3.07
CA ALA A 629 -7.52 -6.79 -4.44
C ALA A 629 -8.64 -6.59 -5.47
N ILE A 630 -9.81 -7.20 -5.27
CA ILE A 630 -11.02 -7.02 -6.11
C ILE A 630 -11.46 -5.56 -6.05
N HIS A 631 -11.48 -4.97 -4.86
CA HIS A 631 -11.88 -3.59 -4.67
C HIS A 631 -10.95 -2.62 -5.41
N LEU A 632 -9.63 -2.77 -5.24
CA LEU A 632 -8.63 -1.96 -5.94
C LEU A 632 -8.69 -2.15 -7.46
N ALA A 633 -8.87 -3.38 -7.94
CA ALA A 633 -8.99 -3.67 -9.37
C ALA A 633 -10.24 -3.04 -9.97
N ASN A 634 -11.36 -3.06 -9.25
CA ASN A 634 -12.60 -2.41 -9.67
C ASN A 634 -12.47 -0.89 -9.74
N ILE A 635 -11.75 -0.27 -8.81
CA ILE A 635 -11.52 1.17 -8.82
C ILE A 635 -10.64 1.55 -9.99
N ALA A 636 -9.54 0.82 -10.20
CA ALA A 636 -8.71 1.02 -11.38
C ALA A 636 -9.53 0.86 -12.68
N ARG A 637 -10.37 -0.17 -12.79
CA ARG A 637 -11.27 -0.37 -13.94
C ARG A 637 -12.20 0.83 -14.14
N ARG A 638 -12.81 1.34 -13.07
CA ARG A 638 -13.75 2.47 -13.12
C ARG A 638 -13.05 3.74 -13.58
N THR A 639 -11.91 4.10 -13.00
CA THR A 639 -11.12 5.27 -13.42
C THR A 639 -10.76 5.21 -14.91
N LEU A 640 -10.44 4.03 -15.43
CA LEU A 640 -10.17 3.83 -16.86
C LEU A 640 -11.44 4.03 -17.71
N GLN A 641 -12.59 3.54 -17.24
CA GLN A 641 -13.88 3.70 -17.93
C GLN A 641 -14.32 5.17 -17.95
N GLU A 642 -14.27 5.85 -16.80
CA GLU A 642 -14.60 7.29 -16.68
C GLU A 642 -13.72 8.14 -17.60
N THR A 643 -12.42 7.84 -17.65
CA THR A 643 -11.49 8.51 -18.58
C THR A 643 -11.89 8.28 -20.03
N LYS A 644 -12.22 7.03 -20.39
CA LYS A 644 -12.64 6.68 -21.75
C LYS A 644 -13.91 7.43 -22.13
N ASP A 645 -14.90 7.47 -21.24
CA ASP A 645 -16.17 8.17 -21.46
C ASP A 645 -15.97 9.68 -21.58
N ALA A 646 -15.11 10.26 -20.73
CA ALA A 646 -14.76 11.68 -20.79
C ALA A 646 -14.08 12.07 -22.10
N MET A 647 -13.30 11.16 -22.72
CA MET A 647 -12.71 11.38 -24.03
C MET A 647 -13.73 11.38 -25.18
N GLU A 648 -14.89 10.75 -24.99
CA GLU A 648 -15.98 10.67 -25.97
C GLU A 648 -16.99 11.81 -25.84
N ARG A 649 -17.10 12.44 -24.66
CA ARG A 649 -18.04 13.54 -24.40
C ARG A 649 -17.54 14.88 -24.98
N PRO A 650 -18.40 15.68 -25.65
CA PRO A 650 -18.14 17.10 -25.84
C PRO A 650 -18.14 17.78 -24.47
N THR A 651 -17.12 18.58 -24.17
CA THR A 651 -16.97 19.33 -22.91
C THR A 651 -18.27 20.05 -22.54
N ALA A 652 -18.97 19.60 -21.49
CA ALA A 652 -20.15 20.27 -20.94
C ALA A 652 -19.74 21.10 -19.72
N VAL A 653 -20.27 22.32 -19.66
CA VAL A 653 -20.11 23.27 -18.55
C VAL A 653 -20.94 22.79 -17.36
N VAL A 654 -20.29 22.58 -16.22
CA VAL A 654 -20.99 22.35 -14.94
C VAL A 654 -21.42 23.72 -14.40
N LEU A 655 -22.73 23.93 -14.28
CA LEU A 655 -23.29 25.12 -13.60
C LEU A 655 -23.34 24.88 -12.08
N PRO A 656 -23.15 25.93 -11.26
CA PRO A 656 -23.26 25.81 -9.80
C PRO A 656 -24.73 25.66 -9.36
N PRO A 657 -25.02 24.92 -8.28
CA PRO A 657 -26.38 24.71 -7.80
C PRO A 657 -26.96 25.96 -7.09
N GLU A 658 -28.21 26.31 -7.43
CA GLU A 658 -29.01 27.35 -6.78
C GLU A 658 -29.73 26.84 -5.49
N SER A 659 -29.86 27.76 -4.53
CA SER A 659 -30.63 27.82 -3.26
C SER A 659 -31.09 26.54 -2.53
N ALA A 660 -30.78 26.50 -1.22
CA ALA A 660 -31.10 25.46 -0.26
C ALA A 660 -32.58 25.41 0.18
N GLU A 661 -33.26 24.31 -0.13
CA GLU A 661 -34.41 23.79 0.62
C GLU A 661 -33.93 22.78 1.67
N LYS A 662 -34.71 22.59 2.76
CA LYS A 662 -34.42 21.58 3.79
C LYS A 662 -34.42 20.18 3.17
N PRO A 663 -33.42 19.32 3.48
CA PRO A 663 -33.39 17.94 3.01
C PRO A 663 -34.34 17.04 3.82
N ASP A 664 -35.05 16.14 3.15
CA ASP A 664 -36.03 15.21 3.76
C ASP A 664 -35.40 13.85 4.18
N ALA A 665 -34.19 13.52 3.71
CA ALA A 665 -33.48 12.30 4.07
C ALA A 665 -31.95 12.46 3.95
N SER A 666 -31.19 11.66 4.71
CA SER A 666 -29.73 11.61 4.60
C SER A 666 -29.20 10.16 4.52
N LEU A 667 -28.14 9.97 3.74
CA LEU A 667 -27.43 8.68 3.59
C LEU A 667 -25.96 8.86 3.95
N LEU A 668 -25.44 7.98 4.80
CA LEU A 668 -24.05 8.03 5.24
C LEU A 668 -23.17 7.06 4.44
N TRP A 669 -22.07 7.59 3.94
CA TRP A 669 -21.01 6.85 3.26
C TRP A 669 -19.76 6.82 4.13
N ARG A 670 -19.00 5.73 4.06
CA ARG A 670 -17.65 5.63 4.65
C ARG A 670 -16.61 5.30 3.60
N GLN A 671 -15.49 6.03 3.62
CA GLN A 671 -14.29 5.73 2.86
C GLN A 671 -13.43 4.70 3.59
N HIS A 672 -13.05 3.61 2.90
CA HIS A 672 -12.39 2.45 3.52
C HIS A 672 -10.95 2.71 4.02
N PHE A 673 -10.26 3.74 3.53
CA PHE A 673 -8.79 3.88 3.73
C PHE A 673 -8.39 4.89 4.82
N ASP A 674 -9.12 6.01 4.93
CA ASP A 674 -8.88 7.09 5.89
C ASP A 674 -10.02 7.22 6.93
N ASN A 675 -11.04 6.36 6.82
CA ASN A 675 -12.23 6.35 7.66
C ASN A 675 -12.97 7.69 7.69
N GLU A 676 -12.98 8.39 6.56
CA GLU A 676 -13.83 9.57 6.40
C GLU A 676 -15.28 9.15 6.18
N LEU A 677 -16.18 9.83 6.88
CA LEU A 677 -17.63 9.73 6.73
C LEU A 677 -18.12 10.88 5.85
N CYS A 678 -18.98 10.60 4.88
CA CYS A 678 -19.61 11.59 4.02
C CYS A 678 -21.12 11.42 4.10
N LEU A 679 -21.81 12.52 4.34
CA LEU A 679 -23.25 12.54 4.38
C LEU A 679 -23.79 13.03 3.02
N TRP A 680 -24.54 12.19 2.33
CA TRP A 680 -25.41 12.61 1.23
C TRP A 680 -26.71 13.14 1.81
N ARG A 681 -27.07 14.36 1.39
CA ARG A 681 -28.37 14.95 1.70
C ARG A 681 -29.22 14.95 0.44
N PHE A 682 -30.43 14.41 0.55
CA PHE A 682 -31.38 14.37 -0.57
C PHE A 682 -32.35 15.54 -0.51
N SER A 683 -32.71 16.05 -1.67
CA SER A 683 -33.91 16.89 -1.84
C SER A 683 -35.17 16.03 -1.95
N ALA A 684 -36.35 16.66 -1.88
CA ALA A 684 -37.65 16.06 -2.13
C ALA A 684 -37.81 15.38 -3.53
N HIS A 685 -36.80 15.47 -4.40
CA HIS A 685 -36.76 14.85 -5.73
C HIS A 685 -35.63 13.82 -5.90
N ALA A 686 -35.05 13.32 -4.80
CA ALA A 686 -33.95 12.37 -4.77
C ALA A 686 -32.63 12.84 -5.43
N GLU A 687 -32.46 14.16 -5.63
CA GLU A 687 -31.18 14.72 -6.06
C GLU A 687 -30.23 14.89 -4.87
N VAL A 688 -28.97 14.45 -5.02
CA VAL A 688 -27.89 14.64 -4.03
C VAL A 688 -27.44 16.10 -4.04
N ARG A 689 -27.80 16.87 -3.01
CA ARG A 689 -27.56 18.34 -2.99
C ARG A 689 -26.28 18.79 -2.29
N ALA A 690 -25.63 17.93 -1.50
CA ALA A 690 -24.33 18.25 -0.90
C ALA A 690 -23.54 16.98 -0.52
N LEU A 691 -22.25 16.97 -0.87
CA LEU A 691 -21.21 16.17 -0.22
C LEU A 691 -20.62 17.04 0.89
N THR A 692 -20.99 16.81 2.15
CA THR A 692 -20.24 17.41 3.26
C THR A 692 -19.28 16.33 3.76
N PRO A 693 -17.94 16.52 3.71
CA PRO A 693 -17.04 15.66 4.45
C PRO A 693 -17.40 15.83 5.91
N ALA A 694 -18.06 14.82 6.48
CA ALA A 694 -18.78 15.00 7.72
C ALA A 694 -17.82 14.81 8.89
N TYR A 695 -17.07 13.71 8.96
CA TYR A 695 -16.23 13.42 10.12
C TYR A 695 -15.11 12.43 9.76
N ARG A 696 -13.93 12.57 10.36
CA ARG A 696 -12.91 11.50 10.36
C ARG A 696 -13.06 10.71 11.64
N ILE A 697 -13.52 9.46 11.53
CA ILE A 697 -13.61 8.55 12.69
C ILE A 697 -12.32 7.72 12.78
N GLY A 698 -11.90 7.36 14.00
CA GLY A 698 -10.65 6.62 14.21
C GLY A 698 -10.59 5.30 13.43
N GLY A 699 -9.38 4.86 13.08
CA GLY A 699 -9.05 3.63 12.34
C GLY A 699 -9.85 2.38 12.72
N SER A 700 -10.22 2.27 14.00
CA SER A 700 -10.77 1.06 14.63
C SER A 700 -12.27 1.09 14.90
N LEU A 701 -12.99 2.17 14.57
CA LEU A 701 -14.44 2.30 14.78
C LEU A 701 -15.21 1.81 13.54
N TYR A 702 -16.26 1.01 13.75
CA TYR A 702 -17.12 0.42 12.73
C TYR A 702 -18.58 0.60 13.08
N GLU A 703 -19.42 0.90 12.10
CA GLU A 703 -20.84 1.08 12.36
C GLU A 703 -21.53 -0.24 12.70
N GLU A 704 -22.44 -0.20 13.68
CA GLU A 704 -23.30 -1.33 14.06
C GLU A 704 -24.79 -0.98 13.90
N GLY A 705 -25.15 0.29 13.65
CA GLY A 705 -26.52 0.72 13.37
C GLY A 705 -26.70 2.24 13.43
N ALA A 706 -27.88 2.73 13.03
CA ALA A 706 -28.25 4.15 13.10
C ALA A 706 -29.72 4.33 13.48
N GLY A 707 -30.05 5.49 14.06
CA GLY A 707 -31.42 5.81 14.49
C GLY A 707 -31.58 7.28 14.89
N THR A 708 -32.78 7.63 15.35
CA THR A 708 -33.14 8.93 15.91
C THR A 708 -33.11 8.84 17.44
N PHE A 709 -32.11 9.46 18.05
CA PHE A 709 -31.93 9.51 19.49
C PHE A 709 -32.21 10.92 19.99
N ASP A 710 -33.23 11.09 20.83
CA ASP A 710 -33.65 12.39 21.38
C ASP A 710 -33.87 13.49 20.33
N GLY A 711 -34.40 13.14 19.15
CA GLY A 711 -34.63 14.06 18.04
C GLY A 711 -33.39 14.42 17.22
N TYR A 712 -32.26 13.77 17.47
CA TYR A 712 -31.04 13.88 16.64
C TYR A 712 -30.77 12.56 15.92
N THR A 713 -30.31 12.64 14.67
CA THR A 713 -29.78 11.47 13.97
C THR A 713 -28.49 11.01 14.67
N GLY A 714 -28.49 9.80 15.21
CA GLY A 714 -27.35 9.19 15.86
C GLY A 714 -26.86 7.90 15.18
N ILE A 715 -25.57 7.66 15.32
CA ILE A 715 -24.85 6.55 14.68
C ILE A 715 -24.10 5.75 15.76
N LEU A 716 -24.31 4.44 15.79
CA LEU A 716 -23.62 3.51 16.68
C LEU A 716 -22.35 2.98 16.04
N LEU A 717 -21.24 3.11 16.77
CA LEU A 717 -19.89 2.77 16.31
C LEU A 717 -19.21 1.82 17.32
N ARG A 718 -18.84 0.61 16.91
CA ARG A 718 -18.04 -0.34 17.70
C ARG A 718 -16.56 -0.25 17.36
N ASN A 719 -15.74 -0.19 18.40
CA ASN A 719 -14.28 -0.29 18.32
C ASN A 719 -13.86 -1.76 18.20
N ARG A 720 -13.38 -2.17 17.02
CA ARG A 720 -12.96 -3.55 16.73
C ARG A 720 -11.52 -3.87 17.11
N ASN A 721 -10.78 -2.92 17.71
CA ASN A 721 -9.48 -3.21 18.30
C ASN A 721 -9.63 -4.24 19.42
N ILE A 722 -8.92 -5.36 19.30
CA ILE A 722 -8.98 -6.52 20.21
C ILE A 722 -8.74 -6.16 21.69
N PHE A 723 -8.06 -5.05 21.97
CA PHE A 723 -7.73 -4.59 23.32
C PHE A 723 -8.71 -3.57 23.91
N ALA A 724 -9.58 -2.95 23.09
CA ALA A 724 -10.45 -1.86 23.55
C ALA A 724 -11.91 -2.30 23.70
N GLN A 725 -12.48 -2.98 22.69
CA GLN A 725 -13.85 -3.54 22.70
C GLN A 725 -14.91 -2.56 23.27
N GLU A 726 -15.11 -1.42 22.60
CA GLU A 726 -15.98 -0.33 23.08
C GLU A 726 -17.10 -0.04 22.09
N LEU A 727 -18.27 0.38 22.58
CA LEU A 727 -19.38 0.91 21.78
C LEU A 727 -19.46 2.42 21.97
N HIS A 728 -19.65 3.16 20.89
CA HIS A 728 -19.68 4.62 20.82
C HIS A 728 -20.96 5.09 20.11
N LEU A 729 -21.47 6.26 20.46
CA LEU A 729 -22.57 6.94 19.79
C LEU A 729 -22.11 8.31 19.27
N LEU A 730 -22.43 8.61 18.02
CA LEU A 730 -22.20 9.91 17.40
C LEU A 730 -23.57 10.56 17.10
N LEU A 731 -23.89 11.69 17.72
CA LEU A 731 -25.11 12.46 17.43
C LEU A 731 -24.80 13.59 16.46
N THR A 732 -25.34 13.51 15.25
CA THR A 732 -25.06 14.51 14.22
C THR A 732 -25.74 15.85 14.56
N ASN A 733 -25.00 16.95 14.42
CA ASN A 733 -25.45 18.32 14.72
C ASN A 733 -25.90 18.56 16.18
N HIS A 734 -25.59 17.65 17.12
CA HIS A 734 -25.83 17.88 18.54
C HIS A 734 -24.81 18.89 19.09
N PRO A 735 -25.22 19.99 19.74
CA PRO A 735 -24.31 21.08 20.14
C PRO A 735 -23.20 20.64 21.12
N GLU A 736 -23.42 19.56 21.86
CA GLU A 736 -22.45 19.03 22.85
C GLU A 736 -21.93 17.61 22.53
N HIS A 737 -22.47 16.92 21.50
CA HIS A 737 -22.22 15.49 21.24
C HIS A 737 -21.96 15.20 19.74
N ASP A 738 -21.34 16.15 19.04
CA ASP A 738 -20.98 16.08 17.61
C ASP A 738 -19.73 15.22 17.29
N LYS A 739 -19.28 14.42 18.26
CA LYS A 739 -18.15 13.48 18.13
C LYS A 739 -18.53 12.11 18.71
N PRO A 740 -17.90 11.01 18.24
CA PRO A 740 -18.12 9.69 18.83
C PRO A 740 -17.86 9.70 20.34
N CYS A 741 -18.89 9.43 21.12
CA CYS A 741 -18.84 9.36 22.57
C CYS A 741 -18.98 7.90 22.99
N LYS A 742 -18.05 7.39 23.82
CA LYS A 742 -18.14 6.04 24.36
C LYS A 742 -19.43 5.87 25.17
N LEU A 743 -20.23 4.88 24.82
CA LEU A 743 -21.39 4.42 25.58
C LEU A 743 -20.97 3.39 26.64
N ALA A 744 -20.22 2.35 26.24
CA ALA A 744 -19.85 1.24 27.12
C ALA A 744 -18.69 0.40 26.56
N GLY A 745 -18.09 -0.48 27.39
CA GLY A 745 -17.26 -1.58 26.92
C GLY A 745 -18.14 -2.78 26.53
N LEU A 746 -18.07 -3.24 25.28
CA LEU A 746 -18.88 -4.34 24.77
C LEU A 746 -18.05 -5.22 23.82
N GLY A 747 -17.91 -6.49 24.16
CA GLY A 747 -17.13 -7.46 23.39
C GLY A 747 -17.79 -7.91 22.08
N ARG A 748 -17.06 -8.69 21.29
CA ARG A 748 -17.53 -9.20 19.97
C ARG A 748 -18.62 -10.26 20.08
N GLU A 749 -18.84 -10.82 21.27
CA GLU A 749 -19.89 -11.79 21.56
C GLU A 749 -21.30 -11.20 21.53
N TRP A 750 -21.43 -9.88 21.45
CA TRP A 750 -22.72 -9.19 21.40
C TRP A 750 -23.12 -8.78 19.98
N GLN A 751 -24.31 -9.18 19.54
CA GLN A 751 -25.01 -8.61 18.39
C GLN A 751 -25.78 -7.35 18.84
N ILE A 752 -25.83 -6.32 18.00
CA ILE A 752 -26.45 -5.03 18.29
C ILE A 752 -27.45 -4.69 17.17
N GLU A 753 -28.63 -4.20 17.53
CA GLU A 753 -29.63 -3.63 16.61
C GLU A 753 -30.22 -2.35 17.22
N VAL A 754 -30.61 -1.39 16.39
CA VAL A 754 -31.35 -0.18 16.82
C VAL A 754 -32.84 -0.46 16.70
N VAL A 755 -33.62 -0.09 17.72
CA VAL A 755 -35.05 -0.41 17.78
C VAL A 755 -35.89 0.78 18.25
N ARG A 756 -37.03 1.02 17.62
CA ARG A 756 -38.00 2.03 18.07
C ARG A 756 -39.12 1.42 18.92
N LEU A 757 -38.85 1.24 20.21
CA LEU A 757 -39.83 0.75 21.18
C LEU A 757 -40.58 1.86 21.92
N ARG A 758 -40.15 3.12 21.75
CA ARG A 758 -40.74 4.31 22.37
C ARG A 758 -41.04 5.37 21.29
N PRO A 759 -42.19 6.06 21.34
CA PRO A 759 -42.59 7.01 20.29
C PRO A 759 -41.70 8.25 20.10
N ALA A 760 -40.70 8.50 20.96
CA ALA A 760 -39.93 9.76 20.98
C ALA A 760 -38.41 9.59 20.77
N SER A 761 -37.89 8.38 20.85
CA SER A 761 -36.47 8.09 20.69
C SER A 761 -36.25 6.60 20.43
N ASP A 762 -35.31 6.29 19.56
CA ASP A 762 -34.84 4.93 19.34
C ASP A 762 -34.00 4.48 20.55
N ASP A 763 -33.99 3.17 20.78
CA ASP A 763 -33.29 2.44 21.83
C ASP A 763 -32.33 1.42 21.20
N ILE A 764 -31.42 0.85 21.99
CA ILE A 764 -30.42 -0.12 21.48
C ILE A 764 -30.74 -1.50 22.02
N LEU A 765 -31.07 -2.45 21.14
CA LEU A 765 -31.23 -3.85 21.46
C LEU A 765 -29.87 -4.56 21.33
N ILE A 766 -29.46 -5.30 22.35
CA ILE A 766 -28.24 -6.12 22.29
C ILE A 766 -28.51 -7.57 22.71
N ARG A 767 -27.89 -8.52 21.99
CA ARG A 767 -27.98 -9.95 22.27
C ARG A 767 -26.59 -10.55 22.46
N SER A 768 -26.39 -11.33 23.52
CA SER A 768 -25.16 -12.09 23.71
C SER A 768 -25.28 -13.49 23.11
N HIS A 769 -24.29 -13.89 22.29
CA HIS A 769 -24.17 -15.25 21.78
C HIS A 769 -23.51 -16.22 22.77
N LYS A 770 -23.02 -15.71 23.92
CA LYS A 770 -22.36 -16.53 24.95
C LYS A 770 -23.35 -17.18 25.91
N ASP A 771 -24.38 -16.43 26.31
CA ASP A 771 -25.38 -16.82 27.30
C ASP A 771 -26.83 -16.61 26.82
N ASN A 772 -27.01 -16.20 25.56
CA ASN A 772 -28.31 -15.93 24.92
C ASN A 772 -29.14 -14.84 25.59
N ALA A 773 -28.53 -13.99 26.42
CA ALA A 773 -29.22 -12.86 27.03
C ALA A 773 -29.60 -11.80 25.98
N VAL A 774 -30.80 -11.23 26.11
CA VAL A 774 -31.28 -10.09 25.32
C VAL A 774 -31.51 -8.91 26.26
N LEU A 775 -30.85 -7.79 25.98
CA LEU A 775 -30.91 -6.55 26.76
C LEU A 775 -31.38 -5.40 25.87
N LEU A 776 -32.10 -4.46 26.47
CA LEU A 776 -32.49 -3.20 25.86
C LEU A 776 -31.81 -2.06 26.60
N TRP A 777 -31.09 -1.21 25.89
CA TRP A 777 -30.40 -0.03 26.38
C TRP A 777 -31.21 1.20 26.00
N ILE A 778 -31.71 1.85 27.03
CA ILE A 778 -32.52 3.05 26.94
C ILE A 778 -31.59 4.26 27.04
N LEU A 779 -31.61 5.08 26.01
CA LEU A 779 -30.86 6.34 25.95
C LEU A 779 -31.74 7.52 26.35
N GLU A 780 -31.14 8.49 27.04
CA GLU A 780 -31.70 9.82 27.30
C GLU A 780 -30.60 10.88 27.17
N ALA A 781 -30.88 11.95 26.43
CA ALA A 781 -29.93 13.01 26.08
C ALA A 781 -28.59 12.49 25.54
N GLY A 782 -28.62 11.47 24.68
CA GLY A 782 -27.42 10.87 24.06
C GLY A 782 -26.54 10.04 24.99
N LYS A 783 -27.01 9.69 26.19
CA LYS A 783 -26.29 8.86 27.16
C LYS A 783 -27.10 7.64 27.57
N LEU A 784 -26.40 6.57 27.92
CA LEU A 784 -27.01 5.37 28.49
C LEU A 784 -27.65 5.71 29.84
N SER A 785 -28.98 5.81 29.84
CA SER A 785 -29.77 6.12 31.04
C SER A 785 -30.12 4.84 31.80
N ARG A 786 -30.51 3.78 31.07
CA ARG A 786 -31.03 2.56 31.69
C ARG A 786 -30.81 1.32 30.83
N ILE A 787 -30.61 0.16 31.47
CA ILE A 787 -30.58 -1.15 30.83
C ILE A 787 -31.78 -1.98 31.35
N VAL A 788 -32.48 -2.64 30.45
CA VAL A 788 -33.60 -3.54 30.74
C VAL A 788 -33.27 -4.92 30.19
N GLN A 789 -33.28 -5.96 31.02
CA GLN A 789 -33.15 -7.34 30.54
C GLN A 789 -34.50 -7.81 30.02
N LEU A 790 -34.56 -8.17 28.73
CA LEU A 790 -35.77 -8.65 28.06
C LEU A 790 -35.97 -10.16 28.26
N GLY A 791 -34.89 -10.92 28.41
CA GLY A 791 -34.93 -12.35 28.69
C GLY A 791 -33.74 -13.12 28.13
N GLU A 792 -33.92 -14.42 27.96
CA GLU A 792 -33.00 -15.32 27.24
C GLU A 792 -33.75 -15.93 26.05
N VAL A 793 -33.10 -15.98 24.88
CA VAL A 793 -33.64 -16.62 23.67
C VAL A 793 -33.06 -18.02 23.48
N ALA A 794 -33.84 -18.91 22.86
CA ALA A 794 -33.31 -20.22 22.49
C ALA A 794 -32.16 -20.05 21.46
N PRO A 795 -31.06 -20.84 21.54
CA PRO A 795 -29.92 -20.73 20.61
C PRO A 795 -30.31 -20.85 19.14
N GLU A 796 -31.37 -21.61 18.83
CA GLU A 796 -31.91 -21.81 17.49
C GLU A 796 -32.63 -20.58 16.92
N LEU A 797 -32.93 -19.55 17.71
CA LEU A 797 -33.55 -18.32 17.23
C LEU A 797 -32.47 -17.35 16.72
N GLU A 798 -32.64 -16.84 15.50
CA GLU A 798 -31.82 -15.81 14.86
C GLU A 798 -32.58 -14.48 14.87
N LEU A 799 -31.90 -13.38 15.24
CA LEU A 799 -32.49 -12.04 15.20
C LEU A 799 -32.44 -11.54 13.75
N LEU A 800 -33.59 -11.20 13.17
CA LEU A 800 -33.70 -10.71 11.80
C LEU A 800 -33.67 -9.18 11.67
N GLY A 801 -33.99 -8.48 12.77
CA GLY A 801 -34.15 -7.03 12.80
C GLY A 801 -35.44 -6.63 13.54
N THR A 802 -35.89 -5.41 13.30
CA THR A 802 -37.07 -4.82 13.93
C THR A 802 -37.96 -4.15 12.88
N GLY A 803 -39.25 -3.99 13.20
CA GLY A 803 -40.20 -3.29 12.32
C GLY A 803 -41.59 -3.23 12.93
N ASP A 804 -42.36 -2.20 12.58
CA ASP A 804 -43.76 -2.02 13.01
C ASP A 804 -44.67 -2.90 12.13
N VAL A 805 -44.78 -4.18 12.50
CA VAL A 805 -45.42 -5.17 11.64
C VAL A 805 -46.93 -5.26 11.86
N ASP A 806 -47.44 -4.76 12.99
CA ASP A 806 -48.87 -4.70 13.27
C ASP A 806 -49.52 -3.32 13.05
N GLY A 807 -48.70 -2.29 12.83
CA GLY A 807 -49.08 -0.94 12.41
C GLY A 807 -49.55 -0.08 13.57
N ASP A 808 -49.04 -0.32 14.78
CA ASP A 808 -49.37 0.45 15.98
C ASP A 808 -48.39 1.60 16.27
N GLY A 809 -47.36 1.76 15.43
CA GLY A 809 -46.32 2.78 15.55
C GLY A 809 -45.16 2.38 16.47
N VAL A 810 -45.14 1.15 16.97
CA VAL A 810 -44.05 0.58 17.80
C VAL A 810 -43.43 -0.60 17.05
N GLU A 811 -42.11 -0.68 17.01
CA GLU A 811 -41.44 -1.80 16.33
C GLU A 811 -41.53 -3.10 17.16
N GLU A 812 -41.81 -4.22 16.50
CA GLU A 812 -41.61 -5.55 17.06
C GLU A 812 -40.21 -6.08 16.78
N ILE A 813 -39.73 -6.97 17.65
CA ILE A 813 -38.46 -7.69 17.45
C ILE A 813 -38.74 -8.98 16.69
N LEU A 814 -38.08 -9.17 15.55
CA LEU A 814 -38.37 -10.25 14.62
C LEU A 814 -37.32 -11.36 14.71
N TRP A 815 -37.80 -12.58 14.93
CA TRP A 815 -36.99 -13.78 15.12
C TRP A 815 -37.27 -14.83 14.07
N ARG A 816 -36.23 -15.60 13.71
CA ARG A 816 -36.34 -16.79 12.87
C ARG A 816 -35.85 -18.01 13.62
N CYS A 817 -36.65 -19.07 13.67
CA CYS A 817 -36.16 -20.38 14.10
C CYS A 817 -35.31 -20.99 12.97
N THR A 818 -34.01 -21.17 13.20
CA THR A 818 -33.09 -21.78 12.23
C THR A 818 -33.45 -23.23 11.89
N ARG A 819 -34.17 -23.93 12.77
CA ARG A 819 -34.59 -25.33 12.58
C ARG A 819 -35.94 -25.48 11.88
N SER A 820 -36.97 -24.74 12.30
CA SER A 820 -38.32 -24.84 11.71
C SER A 820 -38.56 -23.81 10.61
N HIS A 821 -37.69 -22.81 10.46
CA HIS A 821 -37.87 -21.65 9.58
C HIS A 821 -39.12 -20.81 9.86
N GLU A 822 -39.77 -21.02 11.01
CA GLU A 822 -40.86 -20.20 11.50
C GLU A 822 -40.35 -18.83 11.92
N LEU A 823 -41.15 -17.81 11.58
CA LEU A 823 -40.92 -16.43 12.00
C LEU A 823 -41.83 -16.08 13.17
N SER A 824 -41.25 -15.44 14.19
CA SER A 824 -42.03 -14.89 15.30
C SER A 824 -41.68 -13.42 15.58
N ALA A 825 -42.72 -12.63 15.87
CA ALA A 825 -42.57 -11.26 16.38
C ALA A 825 -42.75 -11.25 17.89
N TRP A 826 -41.84 -10.59 18.59
CA TRP A 826 -41.95 -10.31 20.00
C TRP A 826 -42.48 -8.89 20.19
N LYS A 827 -43.72 -8.81 20.67
CA LYS A 827 -44.35 -7.55 21.05
C LYS A 827 -44.15 -7.29 22.54
N ILE A 828 -43.63 -6.11 22.88
CA ILE A 828 -43.46 -5.69 24.29
C ILE A 828 -44.78 -5.12 24.81
N ALA A 829 -45.24 -5.58 25.97
CA ALA A 829 -46.49 -5.10 26.56
C ALA A 829 -46.42 -3.59 26.92
N PRO A 830 -47.48 -2.81 26.64
CA PRO A 830 -47.55 -1.40 27.05
C PRO A 830 -47.34 -1.21 28.56
N GLY A 831 -46.44 -0.31 28.96
CA GLY A 831 -46.11 -0.03 30.36
C GLY A 831 -45.08 -0.99 31.02
N TYR A 832 -44.59 -2.00 30.31
CA TYR A 832 -43.53 -2.89 30.81
C TYR A 832 -42.20 -2.14 31.01
N LEU A 833 -41.82 -1.31 30.04
CA LEU A 833 -40.60 -0.48 30.11
C LEU A 833 -40.63 0.49 31.31
N GLU A 834 -41.82 0.95 31.72
CA GLU A 834 -42.01 1.84 32.87
C GLU A 834 -41.96 1.10 34.23
N SER A 835 -42.32 -0.19 34.25
CA SER A 835 -42.46 -0.99 35.49
C SER A 835 -41.29 -1.93 35.78
N ALA A 836 -40.43 -2.22 34.80
CA ALA A 836 -39.18 -2.95 35.03
C ALA A 836 -38.33 -2.24 36.11
N ARG A 837 -37.53 -2.97 36.90
CA ARG A 837 -36.67 -2.37 37.95
C ARG A 837 -35.25 -2.11 37.44
N LEU A 838 -34.58 -1.12 38.05
CA LEU A 838 -33.16 -0.83 37.86
C LEU A 838 -32.29 -1.99 38.39
N ALA A 839 -31.29 -2.42 37.62
CA ALA A 839 -30.26 -3.35 38.09
C ALA A 839 -29.05 -2.54 38.62
N GLU A 840 -28.69 -2.72 39.89
CA GLU A 840 -27.48 -2.16 40.50
C GLU A 840 -26.39 -3.25 40.69
N GLU A 841 -25.17 -2.89 40.30
CA GLU A 841 -23.82 -3.47 40.53
C GLU A 841 -23.10 -4.52 39.59
N SER A 842 -21.75 -4.57 39.68
CA SER A 842 -20.71 -4.43 38.62
C SER A 842 -20.21 -5.61 37.79
N LEU A 843 -20.03 -5.40 36.48
CA LEU A 843 -19.04 -6.13 35.68
C LEU A 843 -17.75 -5.31 35.57
N GLY A 844 -16.64 -5.93 35.98
CA GLY A 844 -15.31 -5.33 36.05
C GLY A 844 -14.80 -4.89 34.68
N GLY A 845 -14.99 -3.61 34.40
CA GLY A 845 -14.43 -2.87 33.27
C GLY A 845 -14.86 -1.41 33.25
N GLY A 846 -15.16 -0.83 34.43
CA GLY A 846 -15.52 0.58 34.63
C GLY A 846 -16.69 1.06 33.77
N ASP A 847 -17.88 1.05 34.34
CA ASP A 847 -19.16 1.51 33.78
C ASP A 847 -19.87 0.49 32.86
N VAL A 848 -20.46 -0.54 33.48
CA VAL A 848 -21.81 -1.08 33.23
C VAL A 848 -22.02 -2.24 34.22
N MET A 849 -23.06 -2.11 35.04
CA MET A 849 -23.43 -3.02 36.11
C MET A 849 -24.54 -3.97 35.63
N GLY A 850 -24.46 -5.27 35.92
CA GLY A 850 -25.55 -6.21 35.62
C GLY A 850 -25.46 -7.46 36.49
N TYR A 851 -26.54 -7.78 37.21
CA TYR A 851 -26.83 -9.09 37.82
C TYR A 851 -28.36 -9.30 38.02
N VAL A 852 -28.76 -10.36 38.73
CA VAL A 852 -29.53 -11.55 38.30
C VAL A 852 -31.00 -11.65 38.79
N LEU A 853 -31.83 -12.41 38.02
CA LEU A 853 -33.09 -13.14 38.32
C LEU A 853 -34.45 -12.39 38.47
N ASP A 854 -35.39 -12.64 37.55
CA ASP A 854 -36.52 -13.56 37.74
C ASP A 854 -37.13 -13.90 36.35
N ARG A 855 -37.52 -15.16 36.10
CA ARG A 855 -38.26 -15.50 34.87
C ARG A 855 -39.66 -14.89 35.01
N ALA A 856 -39.85 -13.69 34.48
CA ALA A 856 -41.20 -13.19 34.25
C ALA A 856 -41.79 -13.99 33.08
N GLU A 857 -42.48 -15.09 33.39
CA GLU A 857 -43.47 -15.64 32.47
C GLU A 857 -44.46 -14.52 32.10
N GLY A 858 -44.58 -14.19 30.82
CA GLY A 858 -45.62 -13.28 30.29
C GLY A 858 -45.16 -11.92 29.75
N VAL A 859 -43.90 -11.72 29.37
CA VAL A 859 -43.39 -10.42 28.89
C VAL A 859 -43.70 -10.11 27.41
N PHE A 860 -43.96 -11.14 26.60
CA PHE A 860 -44.20 -10.99 25.16
C PHE A 860 -45.47 -11.74 24.75
N SER A 861 -46.29 -11.15 23.89
CA SER A 861 -47.19 -11.94 23.04
C SER A 861 -46.39 -12.35 21.80
N GLU A 862 -46.10 -13.64 21.67
CA GLU A 862 -45.48 -14.19 20.47
C GLU A 862 -46.53 -14.26 19.36
N MET A 863 -46.31 -13.52 18.27
CA MET A 863 -47.10 -13.65 17.05
C MET A 863 -46.30 -14.48 16.05
N VAL A 864 -46.83 -15.64 15.65
CA VAL A 864 -46.26 -16.40 14.53
C VAL A 864 -46.63 -15.67 13.24
N LEU A 865 -45.63 -15.26 12.48
CA LEU A 865 -45.80 -14.33 11.35
C LEU A 865 -46.00 -15.04 10.02
N ALA A 866 -45.19 -16.07 9.76
CA ALA A 866 -45.17 -16.91 8.56
C ALA A 866 -44.07 -17.99 8.67
N GLU A 867 -44.04 -18.93 7.72
CA GLU A 867 -42.90 -19.83 7.49
C GLU A 867 -42.11 -19.37 6.25
N LEU A 868 -40.79 -19.23 6.38
CA LEU A 868 -39.89 -18.91 5.26
C LEU A 868 -39.40 -20.19 4.58
N PRO A 869 -39.30 -20.23 3.23
CA PRO A 869 -38.57 -21.30 2.55
C PRO A 869 -37.15 -21.44 3.11
N ALA A 870 -36.65 -22.68 3.24
CA ALA A 870 -35.31 -22.95 3.77
C ALA A 870 -34.18 -22.14 3.10
N ARG A 871 -34.36 -21.75 1.83
CA ARG A 871 -33.38 -21.06 0.97
C ARG A 871 -33.61 -19.55 0.82
N SER A 872 -34.40 -18.97 1.71
CA SER A 872 -34.77 -17.55 1.63
C SER A 872 -34.11 -16.72 2.74
N GLN A 873 -33.70 -15.51 2.36
CA GLN A 873 -33.03 -14.54 3.22
C GLN A 873 -33.88 -13.27 3.30
N VAL A 874 -34.16 -12.79 4.51
CA VAL A 874 -34.75 -11.46 4.72
C VAL A 874 -33.66 -10.43 4.42
N ILE A 875 -33.90 -9.55 3.45
CA ILE A 875 -32.94 -8.54 2.97
C ILE A 875 -33.32 -7.11 3.35
N ALA A 876 -34.58 -6.87 3.74
CA ALA A 876 -35.04 -5.62 4.34
C ALA A 876 -36.38 -5.81 5.07
N ILE A 877 -36.68 -4.92 6.01
CA ILE A 877 -37.97 -4.83 6.72
C ILE A 877 -38.41 -3.36 6.63
N ALA A 878 -39.51 -3.10 5.93
CA ALA A 878 -39.95 -1.74 5.62
C ALA A 878 -41.37 -1.68 5.06
N ASP A 879 -42.11 -0.61 5.36
CA ASP A 879 -43.39 -0.25 4.74
C ASP A 879 -43.17 0.25 3.30
N VAL A 880 -42.83 -0.69 2.42
CA VAL A 880 -42.56 -0.41 1.01
C VAL A 880 -43.85 -0.13 0.25
N ARG A 881 -44.98 -0.67 0.72
CA ARG A 881 -46.28 -0.48 0.06
C ARG A 881 -47.06 0.74 0.56
N GLY A 882 -46.69 1.33 1.69
CA GLY A 882 -47.38 2.49 2.29
C GLY A 882 -48.66 2.12 3.00
N THR A 883 -48.70 0.93 3.60
CA THR A 883 -49.86 0.42 4.32
C THR A 883 -49.90 0.88 5.77
N GLY A 884 -48.83 1.52 6.25
CA GLY A 884 -48.61 1.79 7.67
C GLY A 884 -48.16 0.56 8.45
N ARG A 885 -47.71 -0.51 7.75
CA ARG A 885 -47.15 -1.73 8.34
C ARG A 885 -45.88 -2.11 7.57
N ASP A 886 -44.83 -2.44 8.29
CA ASP A 886 -43.59 -2.90 7.68
C ASP A 886 -43.77 -4.31 7.07
N GLU A 887 -43.30 -4.48 5.83
CA GLU A 887 -43.25 -5.77 5.15
C GLU A 887 -41.88 -6.42 5.22
N LEU A 888 -41.85 -7.76 5.18
CA LEU A 888 -40.61 -8.51 5.01
C LEU A 888 -40.26 -8.59 3.52
N VAL A 889 -39.09 -8.08 3.16
CA VAL A 889 -38.51 -8.21 1.83
C VAL A 889 -37.56 -9.40 1.82
N VAL A 890 -37.89 -10.41 1.03
CA VAL A 890 -37.20 -11.72 1.06
C VAL A 890 -36.59 -12.03 -0.29
N ARG A 891 -35.33 -12.44 -0.30
CA ARG A 891 -34.62 -12.92 -1.50
C ARG A 891 -34.48 -14.43 -1.46
N ASP A 892 -34.81 -15.10 -2.55
CA ASP A 892 -34.42 -16.49 -2.79
C ASP A 892 -32.93 -16.55 -3.17
N SER A 893 -32.15 -17.33 -2.42
CA SER A 893 -30.69 -17.40 -2.60
C SER A 893 -30.23 -18.08 -3.90
N GLU A 894 -31.10 -18.83 -4.58
CA GLU A 894 -30.78 -19.59 -5.80
C GLU A 894 -31.29 -18.88 -7.07
N THR A 895 -32.50 -18.32 -7.01
CA THR A 895 -33.11 -17.64 -8.17
C THR A 895 -32.88 -16.13 -8.17
N GLY A 896 -32.50 -15.56 -7.02
CA GLY A 896 -32.42 -14.11 -6.82
C GLY A 896 -33.78 -13.42 -6.77
N GLU A 897 -34.90 -14.16 -6.82
CA GLU A 897 -36.24 -13.62 -6.79
C GLU A 897 -36.51 -12.87 -5.47
N VAL A 898 -37.07 -11.67 -5.57
CA VAL A 898 -37.47 -10.84 -4.42
C VAL A 898 -38.98 -10.92 -4.22
N GLN A 899 -39.39 -11.28 -3.01
CA GLN A 899 -40.78 -11.43 -2.61
C GLN A 899 -41.10 -10.52 -1.43
N LEU A 900 -42.30 -9.93 -1.44
CA LEU A 900 -42.86 -9.24 -0.29
C LEU A 900 -43.79 -10.17 0.47
N ILE A 901 -43.57 -10.25 1.78
CA ILE A 901 -44.39 -11.02 2.70
C ILE A 901 -45.05 -10.05 3.66
N ALA A 902 -46.38 -9.97 3.60
CA ALA A 902 -47.15 -9.21 4.57
C ALA A 902 -47.32 -10.04 5.85
N VAL A 903 -46.96 -9.44 6.98
CA VAL A 903 -46.95 -10.12 8.27
C VAL A 903 -48.37 -10.57 8.68
N GLY A 904 -48.49 -11.85 9.08
CA GLY A 904 -49.78 -12.47 9.43
C GLY A 904 -50.59 -12.99 8.24
N SER A 905 -49.99 -13.09 7.05
CA SER A 905 -50.62 -13.69 5.87
C SER A 905 -49.67 -14.61 5.10
N ASP A 906 -50.18 -15.73 4.58
CA ASP A 906 -49.44 -16.60 3.67
C ASP A 906 -49.31 -16.03 2.25
N ALA A 907 -49.82 -14.81 2.02
CA ALA A 907 -49.83 -14.16 0.72
C ALA A 907 -48.43 -13.60 0.40
N ARG A 908 -47.80 -14.19 -0.62
CA ARG A 908 -46.51 -13.73 -1.17
C ARG A 908 -46.74 -13.05 -2.50
N VAL A 909 -46.16 -11.86 -2.67
CA VAL A 909 -46.16 -11.17 -3.96
C VAL A 909 -44.73 -11.23 -4.50
N SER A 910 -44.55 -11.85 -5.67
CA SER A 910 -43.29 -11.78 -6.40
C SER A 910 -43.14 -10.40 -7.02
N THR A 911 -41.97 -9.78 -6.84
CA THR A 911 -41.81 -8.33 -7.05
C THR A 911 -40.67 -7.95 -7.98
N GLY A 912 -39.83 -8.93 -8.36
CA GLY A 912 -38.67 -8.74 -9.21
C GLY A 912 -37.58 -9.77 -8.93
N VAL A 913 -36.43 -9.60 -9.57
CA VAL A 913 -35.22 -10.41 -9.35
C VAL A 913 -34.06 -9.47 -9.03
N LEU A 914 -33.39 -9.71 -7.90
CA LEU A 914 -32.15 -9.03 -7.51
C LEU A 914 -30.97 -9.85 -8.04
N GLY A 915 -30.29 -9.31 -9.07
CA GLY A 915 -29.09 -9.90 -9.65
C GLY A 915 -27.96 -10.06 -8.63
N ASP A 916 -27.05 -11.00 -8.88
CA ASP A 916 -25.95 -11.33 -7.95
C ASP A 916 -24.94 -10.20 -7.73
N ASP A 917 -24.93 -9.21 -8.62
CA ASP A 917 -24.11 -8.00 -8.55
C ASP A 917 -24.78 -6.88 -7.74
N LEU A 918 -26.02 -7.05 -7.28
CA LEU A 918 -26.80 -6.06 -6.54
C LEU A 918 -27.10 -6.55 -5.11
N ARG A 919 -27.10 -5.62 -4.16
CA ARG A 919 -27.48 -5.88 -2.77
C ARG A 919 -28.37 -4.75 -2.27
N VAL A 920 -29.40 -5.10 -1.48
CA VAL A 920 -30.12 -4.10 -0.68
C VAL A 920 -29.19 -3.63 0.44
N GLU A 921 -28.87 -2.34 0.41
CA GLU A 921 -27.93 -1.67 1.32
C GLU A 921 -28.66 -0.93 2.45
N GLY A 922 -29.98 -0.73 2.34
CA GLY A 922 -30.81 -0.14 3.39
C GLY A 922 -32.25 0.15 2.93
N SER A 923 -33.06 0.72 3.82
CA SER A 923 -34.42 1.17 3.51
C SER A 923 -34.71 2.51 4.20
N GLY A 924 -35.58 3.34 3.62
CA GLY A 924 -35.91 4.66 4.18
C GLY A 924 -36.93 5.44 3.36
N ALA A 925 -37.52 6.49 3.94
CA ALA A 925 -38.51 7.35 3.28
C ALA A 925 -37.83 8.43 2.40
N PHE A 926 -37.03 8.01 1.42
CA PHE A 926 -36.21 8.92 0.59
C PHE A 926 -37.02 9.86 -0.30
N LEU A 927 -38.23 9.46 -0.71
CA LEU A 927 -39.09 10.21 -1.63
C LEU A 927 -40.20 11.02 -0.94
N GLY A 928 -40.33 10.96 0.40
CA GLY A 928 -41.36 11.69 1.15
C GLY A 928 -42.81 11.36 0.76
N ASN A 929 -43.04 10.23 0.09
CA ASN A 929 -44.34 9.84 -0.49
C ASN A 929 -45.19 8.94 0.45
N GLY A 930 -44.83 8.87 1.73
CA GLY A 930 -45.48 7.99 2.71
C GLY A 930 -45.12 6.50 2.57
N ARG A 931 -44.14 6.15 1.74
CA ARG A 931 -43.61 4.78 1.56
C ARG A 931 -42.10 4.77 1.77
N LYS A 932 -41.57 3.68 2.31
CA LYS A 932 -40.12 3.45 2.38
C LYS A 932 -39.62 2.88 1.04
N GLN A 933 -38.55 3.45 0.47
CA GLN A 933 -37.84 2.89 -0.68
C GLN A 933 -36.67 2.02 -0.19
N LEU A 934 -36.27 1.05 -1.01
CA LEU A 934 -35.07 0.26 -0.77
C LEU A 934 -33.89 0.90 -1.48
N LEU A 935 -32.78 1.07 -0.76
CA LEU A 935 -31.50 1.45 -1.34
C LEU A 935 -30.81 0.19 -1.86
N VAL A 936 -30.54 0.14 -3.15
CA VAL A 936 -29.90 -1.00 -3.81
C VAL A 936 -28.59 -0.56 -4.42
N GLY A 937 -27.48 -1.18 -4.01
CA GLY A 937 -26.17 -0.86 -4.54
C GLY A 937 -25.56 -2.01 -5.33
N GLN A 938 -24.73 -1.67 -6.30
CA GLN A 938 -23.86 -2.65 -6.94
C GLN A 938 -22.73 -3.06 -6.00
N CYS A 939 -22.65 -4.37 -5.73
CA CYS A 939 -21.57 -5.04 -5.03
C CYS A 939 -20.20 -4.67 -5.64
N TYR A 940 -20.14 -4.54 -6.97
CA TYR A 940 -18.90 -4.33 -7.73
C TYR A 940 -19.07 -3.26 -8.82
N GLY A 941 -19.41 -2.03 -8.44
CA GLY A 941 -19.63 -0.97 -9.43
C GLY A 941 -19.93 0.38 -8.83
N GLY A 942 -20.45 0.41 -7.59
CA GLY A 942 -20.70 1.63 -6.84
C GLY A 942 -21.84 2.47 -7.36
N ASP A 943 -22.52 2.03 -8.41
CA ASP A 943 -23.82 2.57 -8.79
C ASP A 943 -24.84 2.22 -7.70
N VAL A 944 -25.68 3.19 -7.40
CA VAL A 944 -26.68 3.13 -6.35
C VAL A 944 -28.02 3.48 -6.96
N PHE A 945 -29.04 2.71 -6.58
CA PHE A 945 -30.40 2.81 -7.08
C PHE A 945 -31.35 2.93 -5.89
N LEU A 946 -32.45 3.65 -6.08
CA LEU A 946 -33.64 3.51 -5.24
C LEU A 946 -34.61 2.57 -5.94
N TRP A 947 -35.07 1.55 -5.23
CA TRP A 947 -36.21 0.75 -5.63
C TRP A 947 -37.45 1.28 -4.91
N ASP A 948 -38.35 1.90 -5.67
CA ASP A 948 -39.65 2.38 -5.19
C ASP A 948 -40.77 1.43 -5.64
N TRP A 949 -41.65 1.07 -4.72
CA TRP A 949 -42.78 0.20 -5.04
C TRP A 949 -43.81 0.93 -5.91
N GLN A 950 -44.30 0.30 -6.97
CA GLN A 950 -45.42 0.79 -7.79
C GLN A 950 -46.44 -0.33 -8.07
N ALA A 951 -47.51 -0.03 -8.81
CA ALA A 951 -48.67 -0.92 -8.98
C ALA A 951 -48.33 -2.34 -9.51
N GLU A 952 -47.20 -2.52 -10.19
CA GLU A 952 -46.78 -3.79 -10.80
C GLU A 952 -45.43 -4.35 -10.26
N GLY A 953 -44.82 -3.72 -9.23
CA GLY A 953 -43.53 -4.15 -8.68
C GLY A 953 -42.57 -3.01 -8.32
N PHE A 954 -41.31 -3.33 -8.03
CA PHE A 954 -40.27 -2.32 -7.78
C PHE A 954 -39.83 -1.64 -9.07
N VAL A 955 -39.80 -0.32 -9.07
CA VAL A 955 -39.22 0.51 -10.13
C VAL A 955 -37.86 1.04 -9.64
N SER A 956 -36.81 0.75 -10.41
CA SER A 956 -35.45 1.20 -10.12
C SER A 956 -35.22 2.61 -10.66
N GLN A 957 -34.83 3.53 -9.78
CA GLN A 957 -34.39 4.89 -10.10
C GLN A 957 -32.89 5.04 -9.79
N PRO A 958 -32.04 5.41 -10.76
CA PRO A 958 -30.63 5.65 -10.50
C PRO A 958 -30.45 6.88 -9.61
N LEU A 959 -29.69 6.74 -8.51
CA LEU A 959 -29.28 7.84 -7.64
C LEU A 959 -27.95 8.47 -8.06
N GLY A 960 -27.11 7.69 -8.76
CA GLY A 960 -25.78 8.08 -9.18
C GLY A 960 -24.73 7.03 -8.80
N THR A 961 -23.47 7.38 -9.00
CA THR A 961 -22.32 6.52 -8.69
C THR A 961 -21.62 7.06 -7.45
N ARG A 962 -21.46 6.23 -6.42
CA ARG A 962 -20.71 6.60 -5.21
C ARG A 962 -19.23 6.87 -5.59
N PRO A 963 -18.59 7.95 -5.07
CA PRO A 963 -17.16 8.17 -5.28
C PRO A 963 -16.38 6.92 -4.87
N GLY A 964 -15.39 6.49 -5.65
CA GLY A 964 -14.50 5.32 -5.42
C GLY A 964 -14.76 4.44 -4.17
N PHE A 965 -13.83 4.48 -3.21
CA PHE A 965 -13.67 3.61 -2.03
C PHE A 965 -14.77 3.71 -0.95
N TRP A 966 -15.94 4.20 -1.30
CA TRP A 966 -17.00 4.50 -0.35
C TRP A 966 -18.02 3.35 -0.29
N MET A 967 -18.34 2.88 0.92
CA MET A 967 -19.43 1.93 1.17
C MET A 967 -20.55 2.63 1.94
N PRO A 968 -21.82 2.29 1.68
CA PRO A 968 -22.92 2.77 2.51
C PRO A 968 -22.82 2.10 3.87
N GLN A 969 -23.22 2.80 4.91
CA GLN A 969 -23.22 2.25 6.26
C GLN A 969 -24.66 2.19 6.82
N SER A 970 -25.47 3.22 6.61
CA SER A 970 -26.91 3.25 6.94
C SER A 970 -27.66 4.42 6.28
N SER A 971 -28.99 4.32 6.17
CA SER A 971 -29.91 5.40 5.80
C SER A 971 -30.74 5.86 7.00
N VAL A 972 -30.85 7.18 7.20
CA VAL A 972 -31.69 7.75 8.27
C VAL A 972 -32.64 8.80 7.68
N ALA A 973 -33.93 8.68 7.97
CA ALA A 973 -34.92 9.72 7.66
C ALA A 973 -34.69 10.93 8.58
N ALA A 974 -34.64 12.14 8.01
CA ALA A 974 -34.72 13.34 8.83
C ALA A 974 -36.20 13.63 9.05
N GLU A 975 -36.67 13.57 10.30
CA GLU A 975 -37.95 14.21 10.66
C GLU A 975 -37.76 15.71 10.94
#